data_AF-A0A7S0TED4-F1
#
_entry.id   AF-A0A7S0TED4-F1
#
_cell.length_a   1.000
_cell.length_b   1.000
_cell.length_c   1.000
_cell.angle_alpha   90.00
_cell.angle_beta   90.00
_cell.angle_gamma   90.00
#
_symmetry.space_group_name_H-M   'P 1'
#
loop_
_entity.id
_entity.type
_entity.pdbx_description
1 polymer ?
#
loop_
_entity_poly.entity_id
_entity_poly.type
_entity_poly.pdbx_seq_one_letter_code
_entity_poly.pdbx_strand_id
1 'polypeptide(L)'
;MLIGKDDLGEIFDQIHNTWIQYRTAVIILCAADCDAICTTKILTSLLGAEMISYQIYPVLSYEHVAHYTDSLQSKIVDGELHSIMMVNCGGIVDLHQMLFVRPLVDKFHSEQQQLKQNKRGRRMRSGNDLDDDDDLDDDEFEEDDDDEDEQVNEEQVARLNEYVTQHMQQIDARLKIYVFDAHRPFNLSNVYDQHKIYLLQGDDEQKMNEFPEIIDADDEEEAAQLSPAQNDENDDVFDDDDDDDDDDDENMHEPMRKKRRLNTASLQPQSGSRVSERGRHIIRIQREQSEYYKLQYYALHSSGIAYLMARSVHKDDNEMLWSAILGLTESFVHEKIDRDRYNQCVTLYCDEVKRRNASSEQEVSYDSRPENIENSSIVTHRNMDHIQFGMEFSFVLLRFWTLYDAMYYSRYIATKLAVWKQSGRENLKYLLAKMALPLNEAQQPYCSMKRAYKQKLAQLFQDNLDQGLDDNLMYGSFTKQHGGHAALSAADMVYAITAVLESDFRVKSNDHFQVMHEMNTNAQQQQQQQPQSTGQQTQVAAAASSAEQQPFFDDNAWQSNFFYGYDVLAKDKPYLLRDAIELAKKRQHEIIDMGIRLIEKRDIHTMTVMRWCKIENYNIFQSPMLLCKLAIFVMDAFRIQTTKAPKHFVLASFNDKSNSYTVVGLPAKREYGDVQKSPFYNAFEEARKRVNATAKIVFFEGHVIQIHKNHFMEWLDNLHERLLSFAF
;
A
#
# COMPACT_ATOMS: atom_id res chain seq x y z
N MET A 1 4.17 -21.67 2.09
CA MET A 1 3.26 -22.51 1.27
C MET A 1 2.47 -21.57 0.37
N LEU A 2 2.41 -21.86 -0.92
CA LEU A 2 1.73 -21.05 -1.94
C LEU A 2 0.31 -21.58 -2.13
N ILE A 3 -0.71 -20.74 -1.96
CA ILE A 3 -2.13 -21.15 -1.99
C ILE A 3 -2.83 -20.50 -3.18
N GLY A 4 -3.22 -21.35 -4.13
CA GLY A 4 -4.00 -20.97 -5.29
C GLY A 4 -5.49 -20.80 -5.01
N LYS A 5 -6.27 -20.40 -6.02
CA LYS A 5 -7.71 -20.17 -5.97
C LYS A 5 -8.49 -21.40 -5.51
N ASP A 6 -8.12 -22.57 -6.02
CA ASP A 6 -8.87 -23.81 -5.80
C ASP A 6 -8.71 -24.33 -4.37
N ASP A 7 -7.57 -24.05 -3.72
CA ASP A 7 -7.25 -24.50 -2.37
C ASP A 7 -7.74 -23.55 -1.26
N LEU A 8 -8.26 -22.36 -1.62
CA LEU A 8 -8.71 -21.35 -0.64
C LEU A 8 -9.78 -21.89 0.32
N GLY A 9 -10.65 -22.78 -0.16
CA GLY A 9 -11.69 -23.41 0.68
C GLY A 9 -11.08 -24.32 1.75
N GLU A 10 -10.12 -25.16 1.38
CA GLU A 10 -9.43 -26.06 2.30
C GLU A 10 -8.66 -25.29 3.39
N ILE A 11 -8.07 -24.16 3.03
CA ILE A 11 -7.40 -23.28 3.99
C ILE A 11 -8.39 -22.68 5.00
N PHE A 12 -9.58 -22.28 4.56
CA PHE A 12 -10.61 -21.82 5.49
C PHE A 12 -11.06 -22.94 6.44
N ASP A 13 -11.26 -24.15 5.94
CA ASP A 13 -11.58 -25.31 6.76
C ASP A 13 -10.47 -25.64 7.75
N GLN A 14 -9.20 -25.49 7.36
CA GLN A 14 -8.06 -25.63 8.26
C GLN A 14 -8.09 -24.60 9.40
N ILE A 15 -8.40 -23.34 9.10
CA ILE A 15 -8.56 -22.28 10.11
C ILE A 15 -9.70 -22.62 11.08
N HIS A 16 -10.85 -23.04 10.54
CA HIS A 16 -12.00 -23.45 11.33
C HIS A 16 -11.69 -24.64 12.25
N ASN A 17 -11.04 -25.68 11.73
CA ASN A 17 -10.63 -26.87 12.49
C ASN A 17 -9.63 -26.53 13.60
N THR A 18 -8.66 -25.66 13.31
CA THR A 18 -7.71 -25.15 14.29
C THR A 18 -8.43 -24.42 15.42
N TRP A 19 -9.40 -23.57 15.10
CA TRP A 19 -10.23 -22.91 16.10
C TRP A 19 -11.10 -23.89 16.90
N ILE A 20 -11.66 -24.94 16.26
CA ILE A 20 -12.42 -25.98 16.96
C ILE A 20 -11.57 -26.66 18.03
N GLN A 21 -10.33 -26.99 17.67
CA GLN A 21 -9.42 -27.73 18.52
C GLN A 21 -8.93 -26.90 19.72
N TYR A 22 -8.59 -25.63 19.49
CA TYR A 22 -7.88 -24.82 20.50
C TYR A 22 -8.71 -23.71 21.13
N ARG A 23 -9.82 -23.30 20.50
CA ARG A 23 -10.68 -22.17 20.94
C ARG A 23 -9.96 -20.83 21.12
N THR A 24 -8.81 -20.66 20.48
CA THR A 24 -8.02 -19.42 20.51
C THR A 24 -8.50 -18.47 19.43
N ALA A 25 -8.59 -17.17 19.74
CA ALA A 25 -9.02 -16.17 18.76
C ALA A 25 -8.02 -16.02 17.61
N VAL A 26 -8.54 -15.78 16.40
CA VAL A 26 -7.74 -15.44 15.22
C VAL A 26 -7.29 -13.98 15.32
N ILE A 27 -6.00 -13.72 15.15
CA ILE A 27 -5.44 -12.36 15.16
C ILE A 27 -5.37 -11.86 13.73
N ILE A 28 -6.00 -10.71 13.44
CA ILE A 28 -5.96 -10.07 12.12
C ILE A 28 -5.09 -8.82 12.22
N LEU A 29 -3.91 -8.85 11.63
CA LEU A 29 -3.03 -7.69 11.44
C LEU A 29 -3.34 -7.09 10.07
N CYS A 30 -3.94 -5.89 10.03
CA CYS A 30 -4.44 -5.31 8.78
C CYS A 30 -3.84 -3.94 8.48
N ALA A 31 -3.33 -3.73 7.27
CA ALA A 31 -2.87 -2.43 6.82
C ALA A 31 -4.00 -1.37 6.89
N ALA A 32 -3.64 -0.10 7.06
CA ALA A 32 -4.59 1.00 7.13
C ALA A 32 -4.91 1.60 5.76
N ASP A 33 -5.41 0.77 4.84
CA ASP A 33 -5.89 1.18 3.51
C ASP A 33 -7.32 0.67 3.23
N CYS A 34 -7.90 1.09 2.10
CA CYS A 34 -9.29 0.76 1.78
C CYS A 34 -9.47 -0.73 1.39
N ASP A 35 -8.51 -1.35 0.70
CA ASP A 35 -8.57 -2.77 0.35
C ASP A 35 -8.44 -3.66 1.60
N ALA A 36 -7.56 -3.30 2.53
CA ALA A 36 -7.41 -3.99 3.81
C ALA A 36 -8.66 -3.89 4.69
N ILE A 37 -9.33 -2.72 4.74
CA ILE A 37 -10.64 -2.58 5.40
C ILE A 37 -11.67 -3.52 4.76
N CYS A 38 -11.74 -3.53 3.43
CA CYS A 38 -12.67 -4.39 2.68
C CYS A 38 -12.39 -5.87 2.90
N THR A 39 -11.13 -6.27 2.88
CA THR A 39 -10.67 -7.64 3.16
C THR A 39 -11.05 -8.04 4.58
N THR A 40 -10.76 -7.18 5.55
CA THR A 40 -11.11 -7.40 6.95
C THR A 40 -12.62 -7.55 7.13
N LYS A 41 -13.45 -6.77 6.41
CA LYS A 41 -14.92 -6.95 6.43
C LYS A 41 -15.37 -8.30 5.91
N ILE A 42 -14.77 -8.78 4.82
CA ILE A 42 -15.07 -10.10 4.27
C ILE A 42 -14.68 -11.19 5.29
N LEU A 43 -13.43 -11.16 5.77
CA LEU A 43 -12.90 -12.15 6.72
C LEU A 43 -13.71 -12.17 8.02
N THR A 44 -14.01 -11.01 8.61
CA THR A 44 -14.79 -10.95 9.86
C THR A 44 -16.23 -11.42 9.70
N SER A 45 -16.85 -11.17 8.54
CA SER A 45 -18.18 -11.71 8.23
C SER A 45 -18.13 -13.24 8.04
N LEU A 46 -17.08 -13.75 7.40
CA LEU A 46 -16.89 -15.19 7.19
C LEU A 46 -16.60 -15.94 8.50
N LEU A 47 -15.70 -15.42 9.32
CA LEU A 47 -15.39 -15.94 10.66
C LEU A 47 -16.62 -15.87 11.58
N GLY A 48 -17.37 -14.76 11.53
CA GLY A 48 -18.61 -14.57 12.28
C GLY A 48 -19.70 -15.58 11.89
N ALA A 49 -19.80 -15.94 10.61
CA ALA A 49 -20.72 -16.98 10.13
C ALA A 49 -20.39 -18.39 10.67
N GLU A 50 -19.18 -18.62 11.15
CA GLU A 50 -18.74 -19.85 11.84
C GLU A 50 -18.57 -19.68 13.35
N MET A 51 -18.98 -18.53 13.91
CA MET A 51 -18.80 -18.19 15.33
C MET A 51 -17.33 -18.26 15.80
N ILE A 52 -16.38 -18.08 14.89
CA ILE A 52 -14.94 -18.06 15.20
C ILE A 52 -14.62 -16.70 15.86
N SER A 53 -13.99 -16.76 17.04
CA SER A 53 -13.52 -15.56 17.73
C SER A 53 -12.31 -14.94 17.02
N TYR A 54 -12.29 -13.60 16.93
CA TYR A 54 -11.19 -12.87 16.29
C TYR A 54 -10.88 -11.54 16.99
N GLN A 55 -9.70 -10.99 16.73
CA GLN A 55 -9.26 -9.66 17.16
C GLN A 55 -8.59 -8.93 15.99
N ILE A 56 -8.95 -7.66 15.79
CA ILE A 56 -8.46 -6.83 14.67
C ILE A 56 -7.44 -5.83 15.21
N TYR A 57 -6.27 -5.80 14.61
CA TYR A 57 -5.17 -4.90 14.92
C TYR A 57 -4.76 -4.15 13.65
N PRO A 58 -5.23 -2.90 13.48
CA PRO A 58 -4.77 -2.10 12.35
C PRO A 58 -3.30 -1.72 12.53
N VAL A 59 -2.55 -1.70 11.43
CA VAL A 59 -1.13 -1.36 11.37
C VAL A 59 -0.87 -0.38 10.24
N LEU A 60 -0.02 0.62 10.47
CA LEU A 60 0.44 1.55 9.42
C LEU A 60 1.80 1.16 8.82
N SER A 61 2.58 0.38 9.57
CA SER A 61 3.98 0.12 9.25
C SER A 61 4.46 -1.18 9.90
N TYR A 62 5.61 -1.68 9.46
CA TYR A 62 6.26 -2.82 10.08
C TYR A 62 6.77 -2.54 11.51
N GLU A 63 6.97 -1.27 11.89
CA GLU A 63 7.24 -0.87 13.28
C GLU A 63 6.02 -1.12 14.18
N HIS A 64 4.81 -0.81 13.69
CA HIS A 64 3.59 -1.14 14.41
C HIS A 64 3.33 -2.64 14.48
N VAL A 65 3.65 -3.39 13.42
CA VAL A 65 3.59 -4.86 13.44
C VAL A 65 4.49 -5.40 14.55
N ALA A 66 5.75 -4.96 14.63
CA ALA A 66 6.70 -5.35 15.68
C ALA A 66 6.15 -5.05 17.09
N HIS A 67 5.62 -3.84 17.30
CA HIS A 67 5.04 -3.45 18.59
C HIS A 67 3.85 -4.33 19.02
N TYR A 68 2.96 -4.70 18.09
CA TYR A 68 1.88 -5.63 18.40
C TYR A 68 2.38 -7.05 18.63
N THR A 69 3.39 -7.51 17.88
CA THR A 69 3.97 -8.84 18.10
C THR A 69 4.64 -8.98 19.46
N ASP A 70 5.26 -7.91 19.99
CA ASP A 70 5.81 -7.92 21.36
C ASP A 70 4.73 -8.25 22.40
N SER A 71 3.54 -7.68 22.22
CA SER A 71 2.39 -7.92 23.09
C SER A 71 1.77 -9.31 22.89
N LEU A 72 2.01 -9.95 21.75
CA LEU A 72 1.52 -11.29 21.42
C LEU A 72 2.55 -12.38 21.71
N GLN A 73 3.81 -12.03 21.96
CA GLN A 73 4.91 -12.98 22.10
C GLN A 73 4.67 -13.98 23.23
N SER A 74 4.14 -13.55 24.38
CA SER A 74 3.77 -14.47 25.46
C SER A 74 2.73 -15.48 24.99
N LYS A 75 1.67 -15.03 24.29
CA LYS A 75 0.64 -15.93 23.74
C LYS A 75 1.19 -16.92 22.70
N ILE A 76 2.19 -16.50 21.94
CA ILE A 76 2.87 -17.36 20.94
C ILE A 76 3.69 -18.44 21.64
N VAL A 77 4.46 -18.08 22.66
CA VAL A 77 5.32 -19.00 23.42
C VAL A 77 4.51 -19.93 24.31
N ASP A 78 3.44 -19.42 24.93
CA ASP A 78 2.55 -20.18 25.82
C ASP A 78 1.60 -21.11 25.04
N GLY A 79 1.62 -21.09 23.70
CA GLY A 79 0.75 -21.91 22.85
C GLY A 79 -0.73 -21.49 22.92
N GLU A 80 -1.00 -20.22 23.24
CA GLU A 80 -2.34 -19.62 23.31
C GLU A 80 -2.76 -18.93 22.00
N LEU A 81 -1.89 -18.94 20.98
CA LEU A 81 -2.15 -18.37 19.66
C LEU A 81 -1.74 -19.34 18.56
N HIS A 82 -2.70 -19.68 17.69
CA HIS A 82 -2.51 -20.66 16.61
C HIS A 82 -2.72 -20.10 15.20
N SER A 83 -3.32 -18.91 15.05
CA SER A 83 -3.66 -18.38 13.73
C SER A 83 -3.52 -16.86 13.69
N ILE A 84 -2.67 -16.38 12.79
CA ILE A 84 -2.48 -14.96 12.46
C ILE A 84 -2.84 -14.77 10.99
N MET A 85 -3.67 -13.77 10.69
CA MET A 85 -3.98 -13.32 9.34
C MET A 85 -3.31 -11.96 9.12
N MET A 86 -2.42 -11.87 8.13
CA MET A 86 -1.84 -10.63 7.66
C MET A 86 -2.60 -10.14 6.45
N VAL A 87 -3.10 -8.91 6.49
CA VAL A 87 -3.99 -8.32 5.48
C VAL A 87 -3.34 -7.08 4.87
N ASN A 88 -3.08 -7.17 3.58
CA ASN A 88 -2.36 -6.23 2.72
C ASN A 88 -0.99 -5.81 3.26
N CYS A 89 -0.30 -6.72 3.95
CA CYS A 89 1.05 -6.56 4.45
C CYS A 89 1.73 -7.92 4.66
N GLY A 90 3.07 -7.91 4.75
CA GLY A 90 3.87 -9.09 5.10
C GLY A 90 4.37 -9.93 3.92
N GLY A 91 3.88 -9.69 2.70
CA GLY A 91 4.29 -10.44 1.52
C GLY A 91 5.75 -10.17 1.10
N ILE A 92 6.22 -8.93 1.25
CA ILE A 92 7.52 -8.46 0.73
C ILE A 92 8.67 -8.47 1.76
N VAL A 93 8.40 -8.83 3.00
CA VAL A 93 9.39 -8.86 4.10
C VAL A 93 9.53 -10.27 4.67
N ASP A 94 10.69 -10.59 5.22
CA ASP A 94 10.89 -11.85 5.93
C ASP A 94 10.04 -11.85 7.22
N LEU A 95 9.02 -12.70 7.26
CA LEU A 95 8.08 -12.77 8.38
C LEU A 95 8.70 -13.42 9.61
N HIS A 96 9.68 -14.33 9.46
CA HIS A 96 10.39 -14.88 10.61
C HIS A 96 11.19 -13.81 11.31
N GLN A 97 11.97 -13.08 10.51
CA GLN A 97 12.77 -11.97 11.03
C GLN A 97 11.90 -10.93 11.70
N MET A 98 10.76 -10.59 11.08
CA MET A 98 9.90 -9.51 11.55
C MET A 98 9.04 -9.89 12.76
N LEU A 99 8.37 -11.06 12.74
CA LEU A 99 7.37 -11.41 13.77
C LEU A 99 8.01 -12.08 14.99
N PHE A 100 9.19 -12.67 14.83
CA PHE A 100 9.78 -13.52 15.87
C PHE A 100 11.17 -13.08 16.29
N VAL A 101 12.10 -12.89 15.35
CA VAL A 101 13.50 -12.58 15.68
C VAL A 101 13.65 -11.15 16.19
N ARG A 102 13.11 -10.16 15.48
CA ARG A 102 13.25 -8.74 15.83
C ARG A 102 12.75 -8.42 17.24
N PRO A 103 11.53 -8.84 17.67
CA PRO A 103 11.09 -8.71 19.05
C PRO A 103 12.09 -9.22 20.10
N LEU A 104 12.72 -10.37 19.84
CA LEU A 104 13.71 -10.95 20.75
C LEU A 104 15.00 -10.14 20.80
N VAL A 105 15.47 -9.67 19.65
CA VAL A 105 16.66 -8.81 19.57
C VAL A 105 16.42 -7.51 20.34
N ASP A 106 15.28 -6.87 20.12
CA ASP A 106 14.90 -5.61 20.80
C ASP A 106 14.78 -5.81 22.32
N LYS A 107 14.23 -6.95 22.75
CA LYS A 107 14.15 -7.35 24.15
C LYS A 107 15.54 -7.58 24.76
N PHE A 108 16.41 -8.35 24.08
CA PHE A 108 17.77 -8.60 24.53
C PHE A 108 18.55 -7.30 24.71
N HIS A 109 18.50 -6.39 23.74
CA HIS A 109 19.15 -5.09 23.84
C HIS A 109 18.60 -4.25 25.01
N SER A 110 17.28 -4.26 25.23
CA SER A 110 16.65 -3.56 26.34
C SER A 110 17.11 -4.10 27.71
N GLU A 111 17.21 -5.43 27.85
CA GLU A 111 17.72 -6.09 29.06
C GLU A 111 19.20 -5.74 29.32
N GLN A 112 20.04 -5.73 28.28
CA GLN A 112 21.45 -5.35 28.39
C GLN A 112 21.61 -3.87 28.80
N GLN A 113 20.80 -2.97 28.24
CA GLN A 113 20.81 -1.54 28.62
C GLN A 113 20.43 -1.35 30.09
N GLN A 114 19.41 -2.06 30.58
CA GLN A 114 19.00 -2.02 31.99
C GLN A 114 20.10 -2.55 32.91
N LEU A 115 20.80 -3.62 32.53
CA LEU A 115 21.93 -4.17 33.28
C LEU A 115 23.10 -3.17 33.34
N LYS A 116 23.42 -2.49 32.24
CA LYS A 116 24.45 -1.43 32.19
C LYS A 116 24.07 -0.24 33.09
N GLN A 117 22.82 0.21 33.06
CA GLN A 117 22.32 1.27 33.94
C GLN A 117 22.35 0.86 35.43
N ASN A 118 21.95 -0.37 35.75
CA ASN A 118 21.99 -0.89 37.12
C ASN A 118 23.42 -1.03 37.65
N LYS A 119 24.39 -1.45 36.82
CA LYS A 119 25.82 -1.49 37.20
C LYS A 119 26.38 -0.09 37.45
N ARG A 120 26.05 0.90 36.61
CA ARG A 120 26.42 2.32 36.81
C ARG A 120 25.81 2.91 38.10
N GLY A 121 24.53 2.64 38.36
CA GLY A 121 23.85 3.08 39.58
C GLY A 121 24.41 2.45 40.87
N ARG A 122 24.93 1.22 40.79
CA ARG A 122 25.56 0.52 41.92
C ARG A 122 26.98 1.00 42.22
N ARG A 123 27.74 1.45 41.21
CA ARG A 123 29.06 2.13 41.38
C ARG A 123 28.91 3.49 42.07
N MET A 124 27.91 4.29 41.67
CA MET A 124 27.61 5.59 42.32
C MET A 124 27.15 5.47 43.78
N ARG A 125 26.46 4.38 44.15
CA ARG A 125 26.03 4.14 45.55
C ARG A 125 27.14 3.59 46.45
N SER A 126 28.18 2.98 45.89
CA SER A 126 29.31 2.44 46.66
C SER A 126 30.42 3.46 46.89
N GLY A 127 30.36 4.64 46.27
CA GLY A 127 31.36 5.71 46.40
C GLY A 127 31.11 6.72 47.52
N ASN A 128 30.10 6.49 48.37
CA ASN A 128 29.73 7.43 49.44
C ASN A 128 30.15 6.99 50.85
N ASP A 129 30.92 5.91 51.01
CA ASP A 129 31.33 5.39 52.32
C ASP A 129 32.85 5.15 52.40
N LEU A 130 33.68 6.15 52.05
CA LEU A 130 35.07 6.25 52.54
C LEU A 130 35.43 7.73 52.74
N ASP A 131 35.67 8.08 54.01
CA ASP A 131 36.18 9.36 54.48
C ASP A 131 37.64 9.60 54.02
N ASP A 132 37.93 10.89 53.76
CA ASP A 132 39.16 11.67 53.95
C ASP A 132 40.54 11.19 53.46
N ASP A 133 41.21 12.16 52.82
CA ASP A 133 42.66 12.36 52.64
C ASP A 133 43.44 11.41 51.70
N ASP A 134 43.72 11.88 50.48
CA ASP A 134 45.11 12.13 50.03
C ASP A 134 45.14 12.81 48.65
N ASP A 135 45.86 13.93 48.58
CA ASP A 135 46.32 14.60 47.35
C ASP A 135 47.20 13.66 46.53
N LEU A 136 46.79 13.21 45.34
CA LEU A 136 47.70 12.75 44.29
C LEU A 136 47.10 12.95 42.88
N ASP A 137 47.74 13.88 42.16
CA ASP A 137 47.99 13.94 40.71
C ASP A 137 46.85 13.64 39.72
N ASP A 138 46.36 14.73 39.11
CA ASP A 138 45.91 14.76 37.72
C ASP A 138 47.05 14.24 36.83
N ASP A 139 46.92 13.04 36.26
CA ASP A 139 47.33 12.63 34.90
C ASP A 139 47.30 11.09 34.77
N GLU A 140 46.97 10.59 33.57
CA GLU A 140 46.90 9.18 33.13
C GLU A 140 45.63 8.38 33.47
N PHE A 141 44.58 8.61 32.68
CA PHE A 141 43.91 7.48 32.01
C PHE A 141 43.82 7.81 30.53
N GLU A 142 44.78 7.30 29.77
CA GLU A 142 44.69 7.17 28.32
C GLU A 142 43.43 6.35 27.99
N GLU A 143 42.60 6.91 27.12
CA GLU A 143 41.54 6.21 26.40
C GLU A 143 42.20 5.23 25.42
N ASP A 144 42.68 4.09 25.91
CA ASP A 144 43.00 2.91 25.10
C ASP A 144 41.84 1.91 25.22
N ASP A 145 40.69 2.24 24.64
CA ASP A 145 39.50 1.37 24.53
C ASP A 145 39.16 1.01 23.06
N ASP A 146 40.02 1.33 22.09
CA ASP A 146 39.71 1.08 20.66
C ASP A 146 39.98 -0.37 20.21
N ASP A 147 40.78 -1.16 20.95
CA ASP A 147 41.11 -2.56 20.60
C ASP A 147 40.29 -3.62 21.39
N GLU A 148 39.60 -3.25 22.50
CA GLU A 148 38.68 -4.15 23.22
C GLU A 148 37.28 -4.20 22.58
N ASP A 149 36.91 -3.23 21.75
CA ASP A 149 35.57 -3.11 21.16
C ASP A 149 35.27 -4.15 20.06
N GLU A 150 36.27 -4.68 19.35
CA GLU A 150 36.06 -5.72 18.31
C GLU A 150 35.75 -7.11 18.91
N GLN A 151 36.45 -7.52 19.97
CA GLN A 151 36.18 -8.81 20.64
C GLN A 151 34.88 -8.80 21.46
N VAL A 152 34.54 -7.65 22.04
CA VAL A 152 33.28 -7.43 22.77
C VAL A 152 32.06 -7.53 21.83
N ASN A 153 32.24 -7.29 20.53
CA ASN A 153 31.19 -7.40 19.53
C ASN A 153 30.91 -8.87 19.15
N GLU A 154 31.93 -9.68 18.87
CA GLU A 154 31.75 -11.10 18.51
C GLU A 154 31.10 -11.92 19.64
N GLU A 155 31.53 -11.74 20.89
CA GLU A 155 30.95 -12.47 22.03
C GLU A 155 29.49 -12.03 22.28
N GLN A 156 29.17 -10.74 22.09
CA GLN A 156 27.80 -10.24 22.19
C GLN A 156 26.90 -10.78 21.08
N VAL A 157 27.40 -10.84 19.85
CA VAL A 157 26.69 -11.44 18.71
C VAL A 157 26.45 -12.93 18.95
N ALA A 158 27.44 -13.67 19.45
CA ALA A 158 27.29 -15.08 19.81
C ALA A 158 26.21 -15.29 20.89
N ARG A 159 26.22 -14.47 21.96
CA ARG A 159 25.19 -14.52 23.01
C ARG A 159 23.80 -14.15 22.50
N LEU A 160 23.70 -13.17 21.61
CA LEU A 160 22.44 -12.79 20.98
C LEU A 160 21.92 -13.94 20.10
N ASN A 161 22.77 -14.53 19.27
CA ASN A 161 22.40 -15.66 18.41
C ASN A 161 21.95 -16.86 19.24
N GLU A 162 22.65 -17.16 20.34
CA GLU A 162 22.24 -18.22 21.27
C GLU A 162 20.87 -17.89 21.91
N TYR A 163 20.68 -16.66 22.39
CA TYR A 163 19.41 -16.21 22.96
C TYR A 163 18.24 -16.34 21.98
N VAL A 164 18.42 -15.87 20.74
CA VAL A 164 17.42 -15.95 19.68
C VAL A 164 17.12 -17.41 19.35
N THR A 165 18.15 -18.24 19.17
CA THR A 165 17.98 -19.67 18.85
C THR A 165 17.19 -20.40 19.92
N GLN A 166 17.52 -20.18 21.20
CA GLN A 166 16.82 -20.80 22.33
C GLN A 166 15.34 -20.40 22.38
N HIS A 167 15.01 -19.14 22.10
CA HIS A 167 13.63 -18.66 22.11
C HIS A 167 12.86 -19.04 20.84
N MET A 168 13.50 -19.11 19.68
CA MET A 168 12.88 -19.62 18.44
C MET A 168 12.38 -21.06 18.63
N GLN A 169 13.12 -21.90 19.35
CA GLN A 169 12.72 -23.28 19.66
C GLN A 169 11.46 -23.36 20.55
N GLN A 170 11.12 -22.30 21.27
CA GLN A 170 9.94 -22.24 22.14
C GLN A 170 8.67 -21.82 21.37
N ILE A 171 8.81 -21.31 20.14
CA ILE A 171 7.66 -20.89 19.33
C ILE A 171 6.83 -22.11 18.95
N ASP A 172 5.53 -22.03 19.21
CA ASP A 172 4.61 -23.11 18.90
C ASP A 172 4.66 -23.48 17.40
N ALA A 173 5.02 -24.74 17.12
CA ALA A 173 5.06 -25.28 15.76
C ALA A 173 3.68 -25.28 15.09
N ARG A 174 2.59 -25.25 15.88
CA ARG A 174 1.20 -25.25 15.41
C ARG A 174 0.70 -23.88 14.98
N LEU A 175 1.42 -22.80 15.32
CA LEU A 175 1.09 -21.46 14.84
C LEU A 175 1.17 -21.43 13.31
N LYS A 176 0.13 -20.88 12.68
CA LYS A 176 0.03 -20.66 11.23
C LYS A 176 -0.20 -19.19 10.93
N ILE A 177 0.49 -18.68 9.91
CA ILE A 177 0.38 -17.30 9.42
C ILE A 177 -0.19 -17.35 8.01
N TYR A 178 -1.33 -16.70 7.81
CA TYR A 178 -2.04 -16.59 6.53
C TYR A 178 -1.86 -15.18 5.99
N VAL A 179 -1.27 -15.02 4.82
CA VAL A 179 -0.90 -13.74 4.22
C VAL A 179 -1.78 -13.46 3.01
N PHE A 180 -2.67 -12.47 3.15
CA PHE A 180 -3.45 -11.88 2.07
C PHE A 180 -2.74 -10.59 1.68
N ASP A 181 -1.88 -10.62 0.68
CA ASP A 181 -1.10 -9.43 0.29
C ASP A 181 -1.00 -9.30 -1.23
N ALA A 182 -1.30 -8.10 -1.73
CA ALA A 182 -1.19 -7.76 -3.15
C ALA A 182 0.25 -7.39 -3.54
N HIS A 183 1.12 -7.02 -2.59
CA HIS A 183 2.48 -6.58 -2.91
C HIS A 183 3.34 -7.72 -3.45
N ARG A 184 4.14 -7.42 -4.48
CA ARG A 184 5.08 -8.35 -5.12
C ARG A 184 6.42 -7.66 -5.39
N PRO A 185 7.52 -8.42 -5.51
CA PRO A 185 7.63 -9.88 -5.38
C PRO A 185 7.52 -10.36 -3.92
N PHE A 186 7.11 -11.62 -3.71
CA PHE A 186 7.12 -12.19 -2.36
C PHE A 186 8.56 -12.35 -1.85
N ASN A 187 8.76 -12.17 -0.53
CA ASN A 187 10.02 -12.52 0.10
C ASN A 187 10.24 -14.04 0.02
N LEU A 188 11.42 -14.44 -0.46
CA LEU A 188 11.76 -15.84 -0.71
C LEU A 188 11.72 -16.67 0.58
N SER A 189 12.19 -16.15 1.72
CA SER A 189 12.11 -16.87 3.01
C SER A 189 10.66 -17.31 3.32
N ASN A 190 9.68 -16.47 3.00
CA ASN A 190 8.26 -16.78 3.18
C ASN A 190 7.75 -17.83 2.18
N VAL A 191 8.26 -17.80 0.95
CA VAL A 191 7.88 -18.74 -0.12
C VAL A 191 8.34 -20.15 0.25
N TYR A 192 9.59 -20.27 0.69
CA TYR A 192 10.22 -21.55 1.02
C TYR A 192 9.79 -22.10 2.39
N ASP A 193 9.24 -21.29 3.29
CA ASP A 193 8.55 -21.82 4.47
C ASP A 193 7.17 -22.40 4.11
N GLN A 194 7.14 -23.71 3.90
CA GLN A 194 5.90 -24.45 3.61
C GLN A 194 5.11 -24.87 4.86
N HIS A 195 5.61 -24.62 6.07
CA HIS A 195 5.03 -25.14 7.30
C HIS A 195 4.31 -24.07 8.13
N LYS A 196 4.86 -22.86 8.24
CA LYS A 196 4.31 -21.81 9.12
C LYS A 196 3.60 -20.72 8.32
N ILE A 197 4.08 -20.41 7.12
CA ILE A 197 3.61 -19.28 6.32
C ILE A 197 2.78 -19.78 5.13
N TYR A 198 1.58 -19.24 4.96
CA TYR A 198 0.64 -19.54 3.89
C TYR A 198 0.41 -18.25 3.10
N LEU A 199 0.95 -18.17 1.89
CA LEU A 199 0.83 -17.04 0.99
C LEU A 199 -0.39 -17.27 0.08
N LEU A 200 -1.45 -16.51 0.29
CA LEU A 200 -2.70 -16.65 -0.46
C LEU A 200 -2.62 -15.80 -1.72
N GLN A 201 -2.71 -16.43 -2.88
CA GLN A 201 -2.52 -15.79 -4.19
C GLN A 201 -3.84 -15.59 -4.94
N GLY A 202 -4.84 -16.45 -4.70
CA GLY A 202 -6.08 -16.42 -5.47
C GLY A 202 -5.82 -16.73 -6.94
N ASP A 203 -6.30 -15.88 -7.85
CA ASP A 203 -6.18 -16.11 -9.30
C ASP A 203 -4.79 -15.72 -9.88
N ASP A 204 -3.91 -15.09 -9.09
CA ASP A 204 -2.53 -14.75 -9.49
C ASP A 204 -1.51 -15.78 -8.97
N GLU A 205 -1.74 -17.04 -9.33
CA GLU A 205 -0.91 -18.17 -8.92
C GLU A 205 0.47 -18.11 -9.59
N GLN A 206 1.51 -18.20 -8.77
CA GLN A 206 2.88 -18.43 -9.20
C GLN A 206 3.34 -19.77 -8.64
N LYS A 207 3.95 -20.60 -9.46
CA LYS A 207 4.42 -21.93 -9.04
C LYS A 207 5.81 -21.85 -8.40
N MET A 208 6.15 -22.85 -7.59
CA MET A 208 7.42 -22.90 -6.86
C MET A 208 8.65 -22.76 -7.77
N ASN A 209 8.62 -23.36 -8.97
CA ASN A 209 9.70 -23.31 -9.94
C ASN A 209 9.88 -21.95 -10.64
N GLU A 210 8.99 -20.98 -10.39
CA GLU A 210 9.14 -19.60 -10.86
C GLU A 210 9.92 -18.71 -9.88
N PHE A 211 10.21 -19.22 -8.68
CA PHE A 211 10.97 -18.50 -7.66
C PHE A 211 12.44 -18.90 -7.70
N PRO A 212 13.38 -17.94 -7.59
CA PRO A 212 14.80 -18.24 -7.41
C PRO A 212 15.05 -19.15 -6.20
N GLU A 213 16.11 -19.94 -6.27
CA GLU A 213 16.61 -20.71 -5.14
C GLU A 213 17.11 -19.79 -4.01
N ILE A 214 17.08 -20.28 -2.77
CA ILE A 214 17.70 -19.60 -1.63
C ILE A 214 19.09 -20.19 -1.42
N ILE A 215 20.03 -19.35 -1.00
CA ILE A 215 21.37 -19.79 -0.62
C ILE A 215 21.26 -20.52 0.71
N ASP A 216 21.77 -21.74 0.78
CA ASP A 216 21.77 -22.52 2.02
C ASP A 216 22.55 -21.79 3.13
N ALA A 217 22.14 -21.99 4.39
CA ALA A 217 22.79 -21.34 5.54
C ALA A 217 24.30 -21.67 5.62
N ASP A 218 24.69 -22.87 5.21
CA ASP A 218 26.10 -23.30 5.16
C ASP A 218 26.91 -22.59 4.07
N ASP A 219 26.23 -22.01 3.07
CA ASP A 219 26.82 -21.28 1.95
C ASP A 219 26.79 -19.76 2.15
N GLU A 220 26.14 -19.23 3.19
CA GLU A 220 26.01 -17.79 3.41
C GLU A 220 27.37 -17.08 3.60
N GLU A 221 28.30 -17.69 4.33
CA GLU A 221 29.65 -17.14 4.53
C GLU A 221 30.44 -17.09 3.21
N GLU A 222 30.34 -18.12 2.38
CA GLU A 222 30.99 -18.18 1.06
C GLU A 222 30.33 -17.16 0.12
N ALA A 223 29.00 -17.08 0.13
CA ALA A 223 28.22 -16.12 -0.63
C ALA A 223 28.56 -14.66 -0.27
N ALA A 224 28.80 -14.35 0.99
CA ALA A 224 29.18 -13.00 1.43
C ALA A 224 30.57 -12.58 0.94
N GLN A 225 31.46 -13.54 0.68
CA GLN A 225 32.81 -13.31 0.16
C GLN A 225 32.85 -13.19 -1.37
N LEU A 226 31.84 -13.71 -2.06
CA LEU A 226 31.71 -13.67 -3.51
C LEU A 226 30.94 -12.43 -3.94
N SER A 227 31.51 -11.64 -4.87
CA SER A 227 30.83 -10.48 -5.43
C SER A 227 30.39 -10.75 -6.88
N PRO A 228 29.10 -10.57 -7.23
CA PRO A 228 28.62 -10.76 -8.60
C PRO A 228 29.31 -9.84 -9.63
N ALA A 229 29.80 -8.69 -9.18
CA ALA A 229 30.38 -7.65 -10.02
C ALA A 229 31.83 -7.93 -10.48
N GLN A 230 32.52 -8.92 -9.91
CA GLN A 230 33.92 -9.21 -10.24
C GLN A 230 34.11 -10.20 -11.41
N ASN A 231 33.03 -10.78 -11.96
CA ASN A 231 33.11 -11.83 -12.99
C ASN A 231 32.64 -11.40 -14.40
N ASP A 232 32.21 -10.15 -14.60
CA ASP A 232 31.66 -9.69 -15.91
C ASP A 232 32.71 -9.60 -17.05
N GLU A 233 34.00 -9.87 -16.82
CA GLU A 233 35.03 -9.76 -17.88
C GLU A 233 35.39 -11.09 -18.59
N ASN A 234 34.88 -12.27 -18.21
CA ASN A 234 35.36 -13.53 -18.81
C ASN A 234 34.34 -14.66 -19.12
N ASP A 235 33.03 -14.48 -18.93
CA ASP A 235 32.05 -15.58 -19.13
C ASP A 235 31.23 -15.53 -20.44
N ASP A 236 31.66 -14.75 -21.44
CA ASP A 236 30.98 -14.66 -22.76
C ASP A 236 31.25 -15.84 -23.73
N VAL A 237 31.68 -17.00 -23.23
CA VAL A 237 31.82 -18.20 -24.06
C VAL A 237 31.50 -19.42 -23.20
N PHE A 238 30.43 -20.17 -23.53
CA PHE A 238 30.30 -21.65 -23.57
C PHE A 238 28.80 -21.94 -23.73
N ASP A 239 28.34 -22.23 -24.95
CA ASP A 239 28.12 -23.58 -25.50
C ASP A 239 26.92 -24.27 -24.81
N ASP A 240 25.73 -24.03 -25.38
CA ASP A 240 24.60 -24.97 -25.36
C ASP A 240 25.02 -26.21 -26.18
N ASP A 241 25.83 -27.09 -25.59
CA ASP A 241 25.90 -28.50 -26.00
C ASP A 241 25.29 -29.31 -24.85
N ASP A 242 23.95 -29.24 -24.74
CA ASP A 242 23.18 -30.29 -24.07
C ASP A 242 23.16 -31.51 -25.01
N ASP A 243 24.18 -32.36 -24.87
CA ASP A 243 24.18 -33.74 -25.36
C ASP A 243 23.18 -34.54 -24.51
N ASP A 244 21.91 -34.59 -24.97
CA ASP A 244 20.97 -35.65 -24.58
C ASP A 244 21.40 -36.94 -25.30
N ASP A 245 22.18 -37.76 -24.61
CA ASP A 245 22.40 -39.18 -24.91
C ASP A 245 21.07 -39.93 -24.74
N ASP A 246 20.42 -40.30 -25.86
CA ASP A 246 19.50 -41.43 -25.90
C ASP A 246 19.76 -42.29 -27.15
N ASP A 247 19.95 -43.58 -26.88
CA ASP A 247 20.46 -44.65 -27.73
C ASP A 247 19.63 -45.01 -28.99
N ASP A 248 20.33 -45.71 -29.89
CA ASP A 248 19.87 -46.63 -30.95
C ASP A 248 19.28 -46.05 -32.25
N ASP A 249 20.11 -45.99 -33.32
CA ASP A 249 19.81 -46.80 -34.51
C ASP A 249 21.01 -47.05 -35.44
N GLU A 250 20.99 -48.22 -36.08
CA GLU A 250 22.05 -48.80 -36.89
C GLU A 250 22.35 -48.07 -38.22
N ASN A 251 23.62 -48.14 -38.64
CA ASN A 251 24.11 -48.25 -40.02
C ASN A 251 24.12 -47.02 -40.98
N MET A 252 25.32 -46.49 -41.28
CA MET A 252 26.02 -46.61 -42.59
C MET A 252 27.12 -45.54 -42.84
N HIS A 253 28.30 -46.04 -43.22
CA HIS A 253 29.46 -45.44 -43.90
C HIS A 253 29.45 -43.96 -44.39
N GLU A 254 30.44 -43.15 -43.97
CA GLU A 254 31.51 -42.54 -44.82
C GLU A 254 32.52 -41.66 -44.02
N PRO A 255 33.74 -41.37 -44.53
CA PRO A 255 34.93 -41.22 -43.70
C PRO A 255 35.35 -39.78 -43.29
N MET A 256 36.01 -39.73 -42.13
CA MET A 256 36.78 -38.64 -41.52
C MET A 256 37.57 -37.74 -42.49
N ARG A 257 37.33 -36.43 -42.43
CA ARG A 257 38.28 -35.39 -42.85
C ARG A 257 39.01 -34.80 -41.63
N LYS A 258 40.30 -35.14 -41.50
CA LYS A 258 41.26 -34.54 -40.57
C LYS A 258 41.31 -33.02 -40.70
N LYS A 259 40.81 -32.27 -39.71
CA LYS A 259 41.20 -30.87 -39.48
C LYS A 259 42.38 -30.83 -38.50
N ARG A 260 43.44 -30.18 -38.97
CA ARG A 260 44.72 -29.93 -38.28
C ARG A 260 44.50 -29.28 -36.92
N ARG A 261 44.97 -29.93 -35.86
CA ARG A 261 45.23 -29.29 -34.56
C ARG A 261 46.35 -28.26 -34.76
N LEU A 262 46.03 -26.97 -34.66
CA LEU A 262 47.05 -25.96 -34.46
C LEU A 262 47.48 -26.04 -32.99
N ASN A 263 48.77 -26.28 -32.80
CA ASN A 263 49.41 -26.43 -31.51
C ASN A 263 49.72 -25.02 -30.98
N THR A 264 48.84 -24.44 -30.17
CA THR A 264 49.14 -23.29 -29.32
C THR A 264 49.45 -23.79 -27.90
N ALA A 265 50.63 -24.38 -27.77
CA ALA A 265 51.27 -24.51 -26.47
C ALA A 265 51.83 -23.14 -26.06
N SER A 266 51.86 -22.90 -24.74
CA SER A 266 52.52 -21.79 -24.03
C SER A 266 51.86 -20.41 -24.07
N LEU A 267 50.67 -20.31 -23.49
CA LEU A 267 50.36 -19.24 -22.53
C LEU A 267 49.99 -19.92 -21.22
N GLN A 268 50.87 -19.83 -20.22
CA GLN A 268 50.53 -20.19 -18.85
C GLN A 268 49.38 -19.26 -18.43
N PRO A 269 48.24 -19.78 -17.94
CA PRO A 269 47.29 -18.92 -17.26
C PRO A 269 47.98 -18.45 -15.99
N GLN A 270 48.33 -17.17 -15.94
CA GLN A 270 48.63 -16.51 -14.68
C GLN A 270 47.41 -16.69 -13.78
N SER A 271 47.69 -16.97 -12.51
CA SER A 271 46.76 -17.27 -11.43
C SER A 271 45.67 -16.19 -11.27
N GLY A 272 44.61 -16.26 -12.07
CA GLY A 272 43.30 -15.78 -11.70
C GLY A 272 42.65 -16.85 -10.83
N SER A 273 42.16 -16.47 -9.65
CA SER A 273 41.40 -17.35 -8.77
C SER A 273 40.25 -17.96 -9.58
N ARG A 274 40.37 -19.25 -9.93
CA ARG A 274 39.27 -19.97 -10.58
C ARG A 274 38.22 -20.18 -9.50
N VAL A 275 37.14 -19.38 -9.56
CA VAL A 275 35.96 -19.58 -8.73
C VAL A 275 35.52 -21.03 -8.89
N SER A 276 35.33 -21.71 -7.75
CA SER A 276 34.91 -23.12 -7.70
C SER A 276 33.57 -23.28 -8.42
N GLU A 277 33.25 -24.50 -8.86
CA GLU A 277 31.93 -24.81 -9.44
C GLU A 277 30.80 -24.44 -8.47
N ARG A 278 31.00 -24.70 -7.18
CA ARG A 278 30.13 -24.25 -6.08
C ARG A 278 30.00 -22.73 -6.03
N GLY A 279 31.11 -21.99 -6.09
CA GLY A 279 31.10 -20.53 -6.08
C GLY A 279 30.41 -19.93 -7.32
N ARG A 280 30.51 -20.58 -8.48
CA ARG A 280 29.76 -20.17 -9.69
C ARG A 280 28.27 -20.36 -9.52
N HIS A 281 27.86 -21.49 -8.92
CA HIS A 281 26.47 -21.77 -8.61
C HIS A 281 25.89 -20.74 -7.62
N ILE A 282 26.63 -20.40 -6.56
CA ILE A 282 26.24 -19.35 -5.60
C ILE A 282 26.07 -17.99 -6.29
N ILE A 283 27.01 -17.59 -7.16
CA ILE A 283 26.93 -16.32 -7.91
C ILE A 283 25.71 -16.30 -8.84
N ARG A 284 25.38 -17.43 -9.48
CA ARG A 284 24.18 -17.55 -10.32
C ARG A 284 22.91 -17.30 -9.49
N ILE A 285 22.78 -17.96 -8.34
CA ILE A 285 21.64 -17.77 -7.42
C ILE A 285 21.54 -16.30 -6.98
N GLN A 286 22.65 -15.68 -6.58
CA GLN A 286 22.67 -14.26 -6.18
C GLN A 286 22.19 -13.33 -7.31
N ARG A 287 22.55 -13.63 -8.57
CA ARG A 287 22.12 -12.83 -9.74
C ARG A 287 20.62 -12.98 -9.99
N GLU A 288 20.11 -14.22 -9.92
CA GLU A 288 18.69 -14.52 -10.07
C GLU A 288 17.85 -13.85 -8.96
N GLN A 289 18.30 -13.92 -7.70
CA GLN A 289 17.65 -13.23 -6.59
C GLN A 289 17.67 -11.70 -6.75
N SER A 290 18.80 -11.14 -7.20
CA SER A 290 18.93 -9.70 -7.45
C SER A 290 17.97 -9.21 -8.53
N GLU A 291 17.82 -9.97 -9.62
CA GLU A 291 16.85 -9.67 -10.68
C GLU A 291 15.41 -9.84 -10.20
N TYR A 292 15.12 -10.86 -9.40
CA TYR A 292 13.79 -11.10 -8.83
C TYR A 292 13.31 -9.94 -7.96
N TYR A 293 14.15 -9.44 -7.05
CA TYR A 293 13.80 -8.33 -6.17
C TYR A 293 13.88 -6.95 -6.84
N LYS A 294 14.42 -6.85 -8.06
CA LYS A 294 14.74 -5.59 -8.75
C LYS A 294 13.56 -4.62 -8.86
N LEU A 295 12.35 -5.13 -9.05
CA LEU A 295 11.16 -4.32 -9.35
C LEU A 295 9.95 -4.78 -8.54
N GLN A 296 9.26 -3.83 -7.91
CA GLN A 296 8.01 -4.08 -7.20
C GLN A 296 6.77 -3.85 -8.07
N TYR A 297 5.71 -4.61 -7.81
CA TYR A 297 4.42 -4.50 -8.48
C TYR A 297 3.29 -5.03 -7.59
N TYR A 298 2.04 -4.97 -8.08
CA TYR A 298 0.87 -5.48 -7.37
C TYR A 298 0.24 -6.62 -8.15
N ALA A 299 -0.19 -7.64 -7.40
CA ALA A 299 -1.07 -8.71 -7.87
C ALA A 299 -2.54 -8.37 -7.55
N LEU A 300 -3.42 -9.37 -7.59
CA LEU A 300 -4.82 -9.29 -7.20
C LEU A 300 -4.96 -8.68 -5.81
N HIS A 301 -5.89 -7.75 -5.67
CA HIS A 301 -6.22 -7.09 -4.43
C HIS A 301 -6.68 -8.10 -3.36
N SER A 302 -6.33 -7.84 -2.10
CA SER A 302 -6.51 -8.76 -0.97
C SER A 302 -7.98 -9.10 -0.73
N SER A 303 -8.88 -8.14 -0.96
CA SER A 303 -10.33 -8.38 -0.79
C SER A 303 -10.90 -9.26 -1.90
N GLY A 304 -10.25 -9.31 -3.07
CA GLY A 304 -10.57 -10.27 -4.13
C GLY A 304 -10.25 -11.69 -3.72
N ILE A 305 -9.08 -11.92 -3.11
CA ILE A 305 -8.65 -13.22 -2.59
C ILE A 305 -9.60 -13.68 -1.47
N ALA A 306 -9.92 -12.80 -0.51
CA ALA A 306 -10.86 -13.12 0.56
C ALA A 306 -12.28 -13.42 0.04
N TYR A 307 -12.74 -12.73 -1.01
CA TYR A 307 -14.02 -13.04 -1.65
C TYR A 307 -14.01 -14.40 -2.36
N LEU A 308 -12.92 -14.75 -3.04
CA LEU A 308 -12.76 -16.08 -3.65
C LEU A 308 -12.80 -17.18 -2.59
N MET A 309 -12.19 -16.96 -1.41
CA MET A 309 -12.30 -17.85 -0.26
C MET A 309 -13.73 -17.95 0.27
N ALA A 310 -14.45 -16.83 0.43
CA ALA A 310 -15.86 -16.88 0.84
C ALA A 310 -16.74 -17.62 -0.16
N ARG A 311 -16.44 -17.49 -1.46
CA ARG A 311 -17.14 -18.18 -2.55
C ARG A 311 -16.85 -19.69 -2.55
N SER A 312 -15.61 -20.11 -2.30
CA SER A 312 -15.25 -21.54 -2.29
C SER A 312 -15.97 -22.31 -1.18
N VAL A 313 -16.26 -21.65 -0.06
CA VAL A 313 -17.05 -22.23 1.04
C VAL A 313 -18.55 -21.90 0.98
N HIS A 314 -19.02 -21.29 -0.12
CA HIS A 314 -20.43 -20.94 -0.38
C HIS A 314 -21.07 -20.03 0.69
N LYS A 315 -20.28 -19.15 1.32
CA LYS A 315 -20.72 -18.18 2.33
C LYS A 315 -20.59 -16.73 1.89
N ASP A 316 -20.34 -16.51 0.62
CA ASP A 316 -20.28 -15.17 0.05
C ASP A 316 -21.67 -14.49 0.05
N ASP A 317 -21.69 -13.16 0.02
CA ASP A 317 -22.91 -12.33 -0.07
C ASP A 317 -22.66 -11.04 -0.87
N ASN A 318 -23.69 -10.21 -1.03
CA ASN A 318 -23.56 -8.93 -1.75
C ASN A 318 -22.69 -7.91 -1.00
N GLU A 319 -22.57 -7.99 0.33
CA GLU A 319 -21.70 -7.08 1.07
C GLU A 319 -20.24 -7.45 0.84
N MET A 320 -19.90 -8.74 0.88
CA MET A 320 -18.57 -9.25 0.56
C MET A 320 -18.20 -8.96 -0.89
N LEU A 321 -19.11 -9.16 -1.84
CA LEU A 321 -18.89 -8.81 -3.24
C LEU A 321 -18.66 -7.31 -3.41
N TRP A 322 -19.44 -6.47 -2.70
CA TRP A 322 -19.23 -5.02 -2.71
C TRP A 322 -17.86 -4.64 -2.15
N SER A 323 -17.43 -5.24 -1.03
CA SER A 323 -16.08 -5.04 -0.48
C SER A 323 -14.99 -5.43 -1.48
N ALA A 324 -15.13 -6.54 -2.19
CA ALA A 324 -14.18 -6.95 -3.22
C ALA A 324 -14.12 -5.98 -4.41
N ILE A 325 -15.28 -5.45 -4.82
CA ILE A 325 -15.39 -4.39 -5.84
C ILE A 325 -14.68 -3.10 -5.38
N LEU A 326 -14.81 -2.72 -4.12
CA LEU A 326 -14.15 -1.53 -3.57
C LEU A 326 -12.63 -1.68 -3.55
N GLY A 327 -12.10 -2.84 -3.14
CA GLY A 327 -10.66 -3.11 -3.20
C GLY A 327 -10.10 -3.07 -4.61
N LEU A 328 -10.81 -3.67 -5.58
CA LEU A 328 -10.46 -3.55 -7.00
C LEU A 328 -10.45 -2.09 -7.47
N THR A 329 -11.46 -1.32 -7.06
CA THR A 329 -11.60 0.09 -7.43
C THR A 329 -10.50 0.95 -6.83
N GLU A 330 -10.09 0.69 -5.58
CA GLU A 330 -8.93 1.32 -4.94
C GLU A 330 -7.66 1.09 -5.75
N SER A 331 -7.40 -0.17 -6.14
CA SER A 331 -6.22 -0.53 -6.90
C SER A 331 -6.17 0.15 -8.28
N PHE A 332 -7.33 0.31 -8.93
CA PHE A 332 -7.42 1.00 -10.22
C PHE A 332 -7.29 2.52 -10.09
N VAL A 333 -8.04 3.15 -9.17
CA VAL A 333 -8.06 4.61 -9.00
C VAL A 333 -6.71 5.16 -8.55
N HIS A 334 -5.97 4.40 -7.73
CA HIS A 334 -4.62 4.74 -7.29
C HIS A 334 -3.51 4.21 -8.22
N GLU A 335 -3.86 3.68 -9.40
CA GLU A 335 -2.92 3.21 -10.43
C GLU A 335 -1.92 2.14 -9.93
N LYS A 336 -2.41 1.20 -9.10
CA LYS A 336 -1.67 -0.02 -8.70
C LYS A 336 -1.79 -1.14 -9.73
N ILE A 337 -2.91 -1.19 -10.45
CA ILE A 337 -3.17 -2.12 -11.55
C ILE A 337 -3.51 -1.36 -12.83
N ASP A 338 -3.15 -1.92 -13.97
CA ASP A 338 -3.52 -1.34 -15.26
C ASP A 338 -5.01 -1.56 -15.60
N ARG A 339 -5.45 -0.89 -16.67
CA ARG A 339 -6.83 -0.93 -17.12
C ARG A 339 -7.25 -2.30 -17.64
N ASP A 340 -6.35 -3.04 -18.26
CA ASP A 340 -6.67 -4.36 -18.84
C ASP A 340 -6.93 -5.37 -17.72
N ARG A 341 -6.07 -5.38 -16.70
CA ARG A 341 -6.25 -6.18 -15.49
C ARG A 341 -7.52 -5.78 -14.75
N TYR A 342 -7.79 -4.49 -14.61
CA TYR A 342 -9.04 -4.01 -14.02
C TYR A 342 -10.28 -4.52 -14.77
N ASN A 343 -10.29 -4.42 -16.11
CA ASN A 343 -11.41 -4.87 -16.94
C ASN A 343 -11.64 -6.38 -16.87
N GLN A 344 -10.56 -7.18 -16.74
CA GLN A 344 -10.66 -8.63 -16.51
C GLN A 344 -11.42 -8.92 -15.21
N CYS A 345 -11.03 -8.27 -14.10
CA CYS A 345 -11.68 -8.42 -12.81
C CYS A 345 -13.13 -7.90 -12.83
N VAL A 346 -13.39 -6.78 -13.50
CA VAL A 346 -14.76 -6.24 -13.68
C VAL A 346 -15.64 -7.25 -14.42
N THR A 347 -15.12 -7.93 -15.43
CA THR A 347 -15.86 -8.97 -16.16
C THR A 347 -16.27 -10.10 -15.22
N LEU A 348 -15.36 -10.58 -14.39
CA LEU A 348 -15.65 -11.61 -13.37
C LEU A 348 -16.71 -11.12 -12.36
N TYR A 349 -16.58 -9.90 -11.85
CA TYR A 349 -17.55 -9.35 -10.91
C TYR A 349 -18.91 -9.06 -11.55
N CYS A 350 -18.99 -8.76 -12.85
CA CYS A 350 -20.26 -8.67 -13.55
C CYS A 350 -21.03 -9.99 -13.50
N ASP A 351 -20.34 -11.12 -13.66
CA ASP A 351 -20.95 -12.45 -13.59
C ASP A 351 -21.37 -12.82 -12.16
N GLU A 352 -20.59 -12.40 -11.15
CA GLU A 352 -20.97 -12.52 -9.74
C GLU A 352 -22.21 -11.68 -9.39
N VAL A 353 -22.28 -10.45 -9.87
CA VAL A 353 -23.44 -9.56 -9.68
C VAL A 353 -24.68 -10.16 -10.36
N LYS A 354 -24.55 -10.71 -11.57
CA LYS A 354 -25.65 -11.44 -12.25
C LYS A 354 -26.15 -12.60 -11.39
N ARG A 355 -25.23 -13.45 -10.93
CA ARG A 355 -25.52 -14.64 -10.13
C ARG A 355 -26.25 -14.27 -8.83
N ARG A 356 -25.79 -13.22 -8.15
CA ARG A 356 -26.34 -12.79 -6.86
C ARG A 356 -27.66 -12.02 -6.97
N ASN A 357 -27.85 -11.28 -8.05
CA ASN A 357 -29.09 -10.54 -8.30
C ASN A 357 -30.21 -11.40 -8.91
N ALA A 358 -29.91 -12.63 -9.37
CA ALA A 358 -30.85 -13.52 -10.07
C ALA A 358 -32.13 -13.86 -9.28
N SER A 359 -32.15 -13.65 -7.96
CA SER A 359 -33.34 -13.78 -7.10
C SER A 359 -34.42 -12.71 -7.37
N SER A 360 -34.11 -11.69 -8.17
CA SER A 360 -35.04 -10.65 -8.61
C SER A 360 -35.61 -11.08 -9.98
N GLU A 361 -36.90 -11.42 -10.09
CA GLU A 361 -37.57 -11.97 -11.29
C GLU A 361 -37.61 -11.04 -12.54
N GLN A 362 -36.71 -10.07 -12.65
CA GLN A 362 -36.50 -9.27 -13.86
C GLN A 362 -35.16 -9.68 -14.47
N GLU A 363 -35.17 -10.20 -15.70
CA GLU A 363 -33.97 -10.34 -16.52
C GLU A 363 -33.31 -8.95 -16.66
N VAL A 364 -32.34 -8.66 -15.80
CA VAL A 364 -31.52 -7.45 -15.91
C VAL A 364 -30.56 -7.70 -17.07
N SER A 365 -30.95 -7.26 -18.27
CA SER A 365 -30.03 -7.16 -19.40
C SER A 365 -28.97 -6.13 -19.04
N TYR A 366 -27.73 -6.58 -18.83
CA TYR A 366 -26.58 -5.71 -18.66
C TYR A 366 -26.24 -5.11 -20.03
N ASP A 367 -26.84 -3.97 -20.35
CA ASP A 367 -26.55 -3.26 -21.58
C ASP A 367 -25.23 -2.49 -21.42
N SER A 368 -24.14 -3.05 -21.95
CA SER A 368 -22.79 -2.45 -21.96
C SER A 368 -22.68 -1.19 -22.82
N ARG A 369 -23.79 -0.67 -23.36
CA ARG A 369 -23.79 0.55 -24.16
C ARG A 369 -23.44 1.78 -23.30
N PRO A 370 -22.63 2.70 -23.83
CA PRO A 370 -22.19 3.90 -23.11
C PRO A 370 -23.35 4.84 -22.72
N GLU A 371 -24.52 4.73 -23.36
CA GLU A 371 -25.70 5.57 -23.10
C GLU A 371 -26.28 5.46 -21.66
N ASN A 372 -25.84 4.49 -20.85
CA ASN A 372 -26.40 4.17 -19.52
C ASN A 372 -25.52 4.58 -18.32
N ILE A 373 -24.91 5.77 -18.33
CA ILE A 373 -24.10 6.29 -17.18
C ILE A 373 -24.92 6.47 -15.89
N GLU A 374 -26.20 6.78 -16.05
CA GLU A 374 -27.18 6.57 -15.00
C GLU A 374 -28.20 5.58 -15.53
N ASN A 375 -28.21 4.36 -14.98
CA ASN A 375 -29.34 3.43 -15.05
C ASN A 375 -30.59 4.12 -14.44
N SER A 376 -31.14 5.08 -15.17
CA SER A 376 -32.21 5.97 -14.76
C SER A 376 -33.58 5.33 -14.94
N SER A 377 -33.66 4.04 -15.23
CA SER A 377 -34.79 3.27 -14.71
C SER A 377 -34.58 3.16 -13.20
N ILE A 378 -35.05 4.19 -12.48
CA ILE A 378 -35.33 4.09 -11.05
C ILE A 378 -36.34 2.96 -10.92
N VAL A 379 -35.85 1.73 -10.76
CA VAL A 379 -36.65 0.62 -10.29
C VAL A 379 -36.88 0.96 -8.83
N THR A 380 -38.04 1.52 -8.54
CA THR A 380 -38.47 1.95 -7.18
C THR A 380 -38.59 0.79 -6.18
N HIS A 381 -38.32 -0.43 -6.63
CA HIS A 381 -38.41 -1.68 -5.87
C HIS A 381 -37.13 -2.53 -6.05
N ARG A 382 -35.94 -1.94 -5.87
CA ARG A 382 -34.74 -2.75 -5.69
C ARG A 382 -34.68 -3.24 -4.25
N ASN A 383 -34.28 -4.50 -4.07
CA ASN A 383 -33.91 -5.01 -2.76
C ASN A 383 -32.78 -4.14 -2.19
N MET A 384 -32.77 -3.95 -0.87
CA MET A 384 -31.61 -3.39 -0.18
C MET A 384 -30.36 -4.17 -0.64
N ASP A 385 -29.26 -3.45 -0.90
CA ASP A 385 -27.98 -4.02 -1.36
C ASP A 385 -27.90 -4.51 -2.80
N HIS A 386 -28.79 -4.05 -3.66
CA HIS A 386 -28.64 -4.26 -5.09
C HIS A 386 -27.36 -3.58 -5.63
N ILE A 387 -26.49 -4.38 -6.24
CA ILE A 387 -25.30 -3.92 -6.97
C ILE A 387 -25.64 -3.96 -8.45
N GLN A 388 -25.21 -2.95 -9.19
CA GLN A 388 -25.35 -2.92 -10.65
C GLN A 388 -24.04 -2.50 -11.30
N PHE A 389 -23.78 -3.03 -12.48
CA PHE A 389 -22.73 -2.55 -13.36
C PHE A 389 -23.22 -1.33 -14.14
N GLY A 390 -22.31 -0.42 -14.47
CA GLY A 390 -22.54 0.73 -15.34
C GLY A 390 -21.23 1.37 -15.78
N MET A 391 -21.31 2.27 -16.76
CA MET A 391 -20.17 3.10 -17.13
C MET A 391 -20.07 4.29 -16.19
N GLU A 392 -18.90 4.50 -15.61
CA GLU A 392 -18.59 5.64 -14.75
C GLU A 392 -17.59 6.57 -15.43
N PHE A 393 -17.70 7.87 -15.15
CA PHE A 393 -16.66 8.82 -15.52
C PHE A 393 -15.47 8.71 -14.59
N SER A 394 -14.27 9.00 -15.10
CA SER A 394 -13.05 9.27 -14.34
C SER A 394 -13.11 10.61 -13.59
N PHE A 395 -14.31 10.97 -13.11
CA PHE A 395 -14.58 12.15 -12.31
C PHE A 395 -14.63 11.79 -10.82
N VAL A 396 -13.93 12.58 -10.01
CA VAL A 396 -13.93 12.47 -8.55
C VAL A 396 -15.25 12.98 -8.02
N LEU A 397 -15.99 12.12 -7.31
CA LEU A 397 -17.18 12.49 -6.53
C LEU A 397 -18.30 13.16 -7.36
N LEU A 398 -18.50 12.76 -8.63
CA LEU A 398 -19.48 13.39 -9.54
C LEU A 398 -20.85 13.62 -8.90
N ARG A 399 -21.36 12.62 -8.17
CA ARG A 399 -22.69 12.67 -7.53
C ARG A 399 -22.77 13.64 -6.34
N PHE A 400 -21.65 14.11 -5.84
CA PHE A 400 -21.56 14.98 -4.66
C PHE A 400 -21.10 16.39 -4.98
N TRP A 401 -20.75 16.67 -6.24
CA TRP A 401 -20.30 17.97 -6.73
C TRP A 401 -21.26 18.57 -7.75
N THR A 402 -20.93 19.76 -8.23
CA THR A 402 -21.40 20.24 -9.53
C THR A 402 -20.67 19.48 -10.63
N LEU A 403 -21.24 19.39 -11.84
CA LEU A 403 -20.52 18.75 -12.97
C LEU A 403 -19.22 19.50 -13.28
N TYR A 404 -19.26 20.84 -13.24
CA TYR A 404 -18.09 21.67 -13.49
C TYR A 404 -16.95 21.38 -12.51
N ASP A 405 -17.25 21.33 -11.22
CA ASP A 405 -16.22 21.11 -10.20
C ASP A 405 -15.71 19.68 -10.22
N ALA A 406 -16.60 18.70 -10.41
CA ALA A 406 -16.20 17.30 -10.60
C ALA A 406 -15.19 17.19 -11.75
N MET A 407 -15.42 17.88 -12.88
CA MET A 407 -14.46 17.94 -13.98
C MET A 407 -13.17 18.68 -13.58
N TYR A 408 -13.28 19.87 -12.98
CA TYR A 408 -12.13 20.71 -12.64
C TYR A 408 -11.16 20.02 -11.68
N TYR A 409 -11.68 19.35 -10.66
CA TYR A 409 -10.87 18.71 -9.62
C TYR A 409 -10.43 17.29 -9.97
N SER A 410 -10.91 16.73 -11.09
CA SER A 410 -10.51 15.40 -11.51
C SER A 410 -9.20 15.39 -12.25
N ARG A 411 -8.25 14.56 -11.79
CA ARG A 411 -6.91 14.42 -12.36
C ARG A 411 -6.90 14.28 -13.88
N TYR A 412 -7.79 13.44 -14.43
CA TYR A 412 -7.91 13.23 -15.87
C TYR A 412 -8.15 14.53 -16.64
N ILE A 413 -9.25 15.23 -16.36
CA ILE A 413 -9.61 16.48 -17.04
C ILE A 413 -8.62 17.60 -16.72
N ALA A 414 -8.24 17.72 -15.45
CA ALA A 414 -7.34 18.77 -14.98
C ALA A 414 -6.03 18.77 -15.77
N THR A 415 -5.48 17.57 -16.02
CA THR A 415 -4.22 17.38 -16.76
C THR A 415 -4.41 17.53 -18.26
N LYS A 416 -5.43 16.89 -18.86
CA LYS A 416 -5.73 16.96 -20.31
C LYS A 416 -6.02 18.36 -20.81
N LEU A 417 -6.82 19.14 -20.06
CA LEU A 417 -7.17 20.51 -20.41
C LEU A 417 -6.22 21.55 -19.81
N ALA A 418 -5.24 21.14 -19.01
CA ALA A 418 -4.30 22.01 -18.30
C ALA A 418 -5.02 23.14 -17.52
N VAL A 419 -5.96 22.77 -16.64
CA VAL A 419 -6.87 23.71 -15.95
C VAL A 419 -6.17 24.71 -15.02
N TRP A 420 -4.89 24.48 -14.69
CA TRP A 420 -4.05 25.47 -14.01
C TRP A 420 -3.83 26.75 -14.85
N LYS A 421 -3.94 26.66 -16.18
CA LYS A 421 -3.84 27.82 -17.06
C LYS A 421 -5.20 28.49 -17.24
N GLN A 422 -5.20 29.81 -17.41
CA GLN A 422 -6.41 30.55 -17.76
C GLN A 422 -7.06 30.01 -19.05
N SER A 423 -6.26 29.70 -20.06
CA SER A 423 -6.73 29.08 -21.30
C SER A 423 -7.34 27.69 -21.10
N GLY A 424 -6.81 26.90 -20.15
CA GLY A 424 -7.36 25.59 -19.83
C GLY A 424 -8.75 25.68 -19.18
N ARG A 425 -8.95 26.65 -18.29
CA ARG A 425 -10.28 26.95 -17.70
C ARG A 425 -11.28 27.41 -18.75
N GLU A 426 -10.83 28.20 -19.71
CA GLU A 426 -11.65 28.63 -20.85
C GLU A 426 -11.98 27.45 -21.76
N ASN A 427 -11.03 26.54 -22.02
CA ASN A 427 -11.24 25.32 -22.79
C ASN A 427 -12.25 24.38 -22.11
N LEU A 428 -12.23 24.25 -20.79
CA LEU A 428 -13.24 23.48 -20.04
C LEU A 428 -14.65 24.05 -20.23
N LYS A 429 -14.80 25.38 -20.15
CA LYS A 429 -16.09 26.04 -20.42
C LYS A 429 -16.51 25.91 -21.89
N TYR A 430 -15.54 26.00 -22.81
CA TYR A 430 -15.77 25.79 -24.23
C TYR A 430 -16.24 24.37 -24.53
N LEU A 431 -15.66 23.35 -23.89
CA LEU A 431 -16.08 21.95 -24.01
C LEU A 431 -17.55 21.77 -23.61
N LEU A 432 -17.96 22.33 -22.46
CA LEU A 432 -19.36 22.33 -22.01
C LEU A 432 -20.28 23.01 -23.03
N ALA A 433 -19.84 24.15 -23.58
CA ALA A 433 -20.59 24.86 -24.61
C ALA A 433 -20.71 24.06 -25.92
N LYS A 434 -19.64 23.37 -26.35
CA LYS A 434 -19.62 22.51 -27.54
C LYS A 434 -20.59 21.33 -27.38
N MET A 435 -20.71 20.77 -26.17
CA MET A 435 -21.68 19.74 -25.81
C MET A 435 -23.12 20.27 -25.66
N ALA A 436 -23.37 21.56 -25.91
CA ALA A 436 -24.66 22.21 -25.68
C ALA A 436 -25.19 22.06 -24.23
N LEU A 437 -24.27 21.99 -23.26
CA LEU A 437 -24.59 21.96 -21.83
C LEU A 437 -24.55 23.38 -21.26
N PRO A 438 -25.71 23.93 -20.81
CA PRO A 438 -25.74 25.25 -20.22
C PRO A 438 -24.85 25.33 -18.97
N LEU A 439 -24.06 26.41 -18.84
CA LEU A 439 -23.13 26.57 -17.72
C LEU A 439 -23.84 26.55 -16.35
N ASN A 440 -25.04 27.13 -16.27
CA ASN A 440 -25.86 27.09 -15.05
C ASN A 440 -26.29 25.65 -14.67
N GLU A 441 -26.51 24.78 -15.64
CA GLU A 441 -26.81 23.36 -15.37
C GLU A 441 -25.55 22.59 -14.94
N ALA A 442 -24.37 22.98 -15.44
CA ALA A 442 -23.09 22.39 -15.02
C ALA A 442 -22.62 22.87 -13.64
N GLN A 443 -23.04 24.06 -13.20
CA GLN A 443 -22.65 24.69 -11.94
C GLN A 443 -23.64 24.50 -10.78
N GLN A 444 -24.81 23.91 -11.02
CA GLN A 444 -25.68 23.45 -9.94
C GLN A 444 -25.25 22.06 -9.46
N PRO A 445 -25.62 21.63 -8.23
CA PRO A 445 -25.33 20.29 -7.76
C PRO A 445 -25.78 19.23 -8.77
N TYR A 446 -24.92 18.27 -9.08
CA TYR A 446 -25.17 17.25 -10.09
C TYR A 446 -26.47 16.49 -9.79
N CYS A 447 -26.74 16.15 -8.53
CA CYS A 447 -28.01 15.57 -8.09
C CYS A 447 -29.25 16.35 -8.57
N SER A 448 -29.16 17.68 -8.61
CA SER A 448 -30.22 18.60 -9.03
C SER A 448 -30.24 18.88 -10.53
N MET A 449 -29.25 18.44 -11.30
CA MET A 449 -29.18 18.62 -12.75
C MET A 449 -30.37 17.94 -13.44
N LYS A 450 -30.92 18.55 -14.49
CA LYS A 450 -32.08 17.98 -15.20
C LYS A 450 -31.74 16.61 -15.76
N ARG A 451 -32.66 15.65 -15.55
CA ARG A 451 -32.54 14.26 -15.99
C ARG A 451 -32.21 14.11 -17.49
N ALA A 452 -32.76 14.98 -18.34
CA ALA A 452 -32.50 14.96 -19.78
C ALA A 452 -31.01 15.16 -20.13
N TYR A 453 -30.27 15.97 -19.35
CA TYR A 453 -28.84 16.16 -19.55
C TYR A 453 -28.04 14.99 -19.00
N LYS A 454 -28.39 14.47 -17.82
CA LYS A 454 -27.73 13.31 -17.22
C LYS A 454 -27.77 12.07 -18.11
N GLN A 455 -28.94 11.78 -18.68
CA GLN A 455 -29.14 10.64 -19.59
C GLN A 455 -28.29 10.74 -20.86
N LYS A 456 -28.04 11.95 -21.36
CA LYS A 456 -27.26 12.16 -22.58
C LYS A 456 -25.79 12.42 -22.32
N LEU A 457 -25.39 12.62 -21.06
CA LEU A 457 -24.07 13.12 -20.70
C LEU A 457 -22.96 12.23 -21.26
N ALA A 458 -23.15 10.92 -21.20
CA ALA A 458 -22.26 9.92 -21.79
C ALA A 458 -21.99 10.16 -23.27
N GLN A 459 -23.09 10.21 -24.03
CA GLN A 459 -23.06 10.39 -25.48
C GLN A 459 -22.44 11.73 -25.84
N LEU A 460 -22.77 12.80 -25.09
CA LEU A 460 -22.22 14.13 -25.33
C LEU A 460 -20.69 14.14 -25.20
N PHE A 461 -20.13 13.45 -24.21
CA PHE A 461 -18.69 13.32 -24.08
C PHE A 461 -18.08 12.43 -25.17
N GLN A 462 -18.74 11.31 -25.49
CA GLN A 462 -18.29 10.40 -26.55
C GLN A 462 -18.21 11.09 -27.92
N ASP A 463 -19.21 11.92 -28.24
CA ASP A 463 -19.27 12.71 -29.48
C ASP A 463 -18.21 13.83 -29.53
N ASN A 464 -17.61 14.19 -28.40
CA ASN A 464 -16.67 15.31 -28.26
C ASN A 464 -15.31 14.87 -27.69
N LEU A 465 -14.95 13.58 -27.79
CA LEU A 465 -13.62 13.10 -27.37
C LEU A 465 -12.49 13.79 -28.14
N ASP A 466 -12.74 14.21 -29.38
CA ASP A 466 -11.81 14.95 -30.24
C ASP A 466 -11.29 16.27 -29.62
N GLN A 467 -11.89 16.77 -28.54
CA GLN A 467 -11.47 17.98 -27.83
C GLN A 467 -10.32 17.77 -26.83
N GLY A 468 -9.38 16.89 -27.16
CA GLY A 468 -8.22 16.60 -26.31
C GLY A 468 -8.52 15.60 -25.19
N LEU A 469 -9.62 14.86 -25.28
CA LEU A 469 -9.96 13.74 -24.43
C LEU A 469 -9.68 12.43 -25.19
N ASP A 470 -9.78 11.31 -24.48
CA ASP A 470 -9.55 9.96 -24.99
C ASP A 470 -10.44 8.97 -24.24
N ASP A 471 -10.33 7.69 -24.58
CA ASP A 471 -11.17 6.62 -24.03
C ASP A 471 -10.93 6.36 -22.53
N ASN A 472 -9.94 7.00 -21.89
CA ASN A 472 -9.71 6.93 -20.45
C ASN A 472 -10.66 7.82 -19.64
N LEU A 473 -11.51 8.60 -20.30
CA LEU A 473 -12.55 9.40 -19.63
C LEU A 473 -13.61 8.55 -18.93
N MET A 474 -13.94 7.38 -19.46
CA MET A 474 -14.99 6.50 -18.93
C MET A 474 -14.47 5.09 -18.75
N TYR A 475 -14.94 4.38 -17.73
CA TYR A 475 -14.58 2.99 -17.45
C TYR A 475 -15.78 2.23 -16.89
N GLY A 476 -15.81 0.91 -17.09
CA GLY A 476 -16.86 0.06 -16.54
C GLY A 476 -16.65 -0.12 -15.03
N SER A 477 -17.69 0.10 -14.23
CA SER A 477 -17.62 0.05 -12.77
C SER A 477 -18.98 -0.35 -12.18
N PHE A 478 -19.13 -0.23 -10.87
CA PHE A 478 -20.31 -0.66 -10.14
C PHE A 478 -20.86 0.45 -9.25
N THR A 479 -22.19 0.41 -9.07
CA THR A 479 -22.89 1.23 -8.08
C THR A 479 -23.75 0.35 -7.19
N LYS A 480 -23.92 0.77 -5.94
CA LYS A 480 -24.75 0.07 -4.94
C LYS A 480 -25.74 1.02 -4.29
N GLN A 481 -26.93 0.51 -3.97
CA GLN A 481 -27.84 1.22 -3.07
C GLN A 481 -27.32 1.09 -1.62
N HIS A 482 -26.94 2.19 -1.00
CA HIS A 482 -26.30 2.20 0.32
C HIS A 482 -26.63 3.47 1.11
N GLY A 483 -26.95 3.33 2.40
CA GLY A 483 -27.05 4.47 3.32
C GLY A 483 -28.01 5.58 2.92
N GLY A 484 -29.14 5.24 2.29
CA GLY A 484 -30.11 6.22 1.77
C GLY A 484 -29.77 6.80 0.39
N HIS A 485 -28.59 6.53 -0.15
CA HIS A 485 -28.26 6.83 -1.55
C HIS A 485 -28.83 5.77 -2.48
N ALA A 486 -29.56 6.21 -3.51
CA ALA A 486 -30.16 5.32 -4.51
C ALA A 486 -29.10 4.62 -5.38
N ALA A 487 -27.97 5.28 -5.64
CA ALA A 487 -26.82 4.74 -6.34
C ALA A 487 -25.54 5.45 -5.87
N LEU A 488 -24.71 4.75 -5.11
CA LEU A 488 -23.37 5.19 -4.72
C LEU A 488 -22.35 4.49 -5.61
N SER A 489 -21.43 5.25 -6.23
CA SER A 489 -20.34 4.68 -7.02
C SER A 489 -19.28 4.05 -6.13
N ALA A 490 -18.69 2.95 -6.60
CA ALA A 490 -17.58 2.31 -5.92
C ALA A 490 -16.42 3.30 -5.68
N ALA A 491 -16.10 4.13 -6.69
CA ALA A 491 -15.04 5.12 -6.59
C ALA A 491 -15.35 6.20 -5.54
N ASP A 492 -16.61 6.64 -5.44
CA ASP A 492 -17.02 7.65 -4.45
C ASP A 492 -16.81 7.15 -3.02
N MET A 493 -17.13 5.88 -2.76
CA MET A 493 -16.93 5.25 -1.45
C MET A 493 -15.44 5.04 -1.15
N VAL A 494 -14.64 4.63 -2.14
CA VAL A 494 -13.18 4.54 -2.01
C VAL A 494 -12.59 5.90 -1.64
N TYR A 495 -12.93 6.97 -2.36
CA TYR A 495 -12.45 8.31 -2.04
C TYR A 495 -12.82 8.75 -0.62
N ALA A 496 -14.04 8.46 -0.18
CA ALA A 496 -14.49 8.75 1.18
C ALA A 496 -13.66 8.02 2.24
N ILE A 497 -13.47 6.70 2.10
CA ILE A 497 -12.69 5.88 3.03
C ILE A 497 -11.22 6.34 3.04
N THR A 498 -10.61 6.53 1.87
CA THR A 498 -9.21 6.94 1.79
C THR A 498 -8.98 8.33 2.40
N ALA A 499 -9.93 9.27 2.26
CA ALA A 499 -9.82 10.61 2.85
C ALA A 499 -9.81 10.59 4.40
N VAL A 500 -10.55 9.65 5.00
CA VAL A 500 -10.53 9.41 6.45
C VAL A 500 -9.18 8.82 6.86
N LEU A 501 -8.71 7.79 6.15
CA LEU A 501 -7.46 7.09 6.45
C LEU A 501 -6.23 7.97 6.33
N GLU A 502 -6.19 8.86 5.33
CA GLU A 502 -5.03 9.73 5.09
C GLU A 502 -4.98 10.95 6.02
N SER A 503 -5.97 11.12 6.90
CA SER A 503 -6.04 12.25 7.82
C SER A 503 -5.14 12.04 9.04
N ASP A 504 -4.30 13.03 9.30
CA ASP A 504 -3.36 13.14 10.44
C ASP A 504 -4.03 13.57 11.75
N PHE A 505 -5.35 13.74 11.73
CA PHE A 505 -6.18 14.06 12.88
C PHE A 505 -7.30 13.02 13.03
N ARG A 506 -7.77 12.85 14.26
CA ARG A 506 -8.90 11.96 14.54
C ARG A 506 -10.17 12.55 13.93
N VAL A 507 -10.73 11.86 12.94
CA VAL A 507 -11.98 12.26 12.29
C VAL A 507 -13.13 12.01 13.27
N LYS A 508 -13.79 13.09 13.71
CA LYS A 508 -14.94 13.01 14.61
C LYS A 508 -16.22 12.88 13.77
N SER A 509 -17.17 12.05 14.22
CA SER A 509 -18.53 12.13 13.71
C SER A 509 -19.15 13.45 14.17
N ASN A 510 -19.73 14.22 13.26
CA ASN A 510 -20.53 15.37 13.66
C ASN A 510 -21.91 14.86 14.12
N ASP A 511 -21.98 14.35 15.35
CA ASP A 511 -23.24 13.96 16.02
C ASP A 511 -24.21 15.16 16.20
N HIS A 512 -23.80 16.37 15.83
CA HIS A 512 -24.63 17.58 15.88
C HIS A 512 -25.94 17.46 15.10
N PHE A 513 -26.00 16.62 14.07
CA PHE A 513 -27.23 16.41 13.31
C PHE A 513 -28.23 15.49 14.03
N GLN A 514 -27.75 14.58 14.89
CA GLN A 514 -28.61 13.70 15.70
C GLN A 514 -29.21 14.47 16.88
N VAL A 515 -28.41 15.34 17.53
CA VAL A 515 -28.89 16.26 18.58
C VAL A 515 -29.94 17.23 18.04
N MET A 516 -29.77 17.77 16.83
CA MET A 516 -30.79 18.62 16.21
C MET A 516 -32.06 17.86 15.83
N HIS A 517 -31.97 16.62 15.36
CA HIS A 517 -33.16 15.84 15.00
C HIS A 517 -33.93 15.36 16.24
N GLU A 518 -33.24 15.00 17.32
CA GLU A 518 -33.83 14.67 18.63
C GLU A 518 -34.44 15.90 19.32
N MET A 519 -33.79 17.07 19.21
CA MET A 519 -34.35 18.34 19.67
C MET A 519 -35.58 18.78 18.87
N ASN A 520 -35.62 18.52 17.55
CA ASN A 520 -36.79 18.84 16.72
C ASN A 520 -37.99 17.91 16.96
N THR A 521 -37.74 16.63 17.26
CA THR A 521 -38.81 15.69 17.67
C THR A 521 -39.37 16.02 19.05
N ASN A 522 -38.55 16.53 19.96
CA ASN A 522 -38.98 16.97 21.29
C ASN A 522 -39.65 18.36 21.27
N ALA A 523 -39.28 19.24 20.33
CA ALA A 523 -39.89 20.56 20.15
C ALA A 523 -41.34 20.50 19.61
N GLN A 524 -41.71 19.40 18.93
CA GLN A 524 -43.10 19.18 18.49
C GLN A 524 -44.02 18.63 19.59
N GLN A 525 -43.47 18.17 20.73
CA GLN A 525 -44.26 17.71 21.87
C GLN A 525 -44.44 18.75 23.00
N GLN A 526 -43.81 19.93 22.90
CA GLN A 526 -43.86 20.97 23.94
C GLN A 526 -44.53 22.29 23.53
N GLN A 527 -45.31 22.33 22.44
CA GLN A 527 -46.08 23.53 22.06
C GLN A 527 -47.43 23.71 22.81
N GLN A 528 -47.49 23.33 24.09
CA GLN A 528 -48.56 23.75 24.99
C GLN A 528 -48.02 24.10 26.37
N GLN A 529 -47.37 25.27 26.49
CA GLN A 529 -47.55 26.19 27.61
C GLN A 529 -46.73 27.49 27.41
N GLN A 530 -47.38 28.63 27.70
CA GLN A 530 -46.87 30.00 27.54
C GLN A 530 -45.88 30.41 28.66
N PRO A 531 -45.12 31.52 28.47
CA PRO A 531 -43.89 31.81 29.21
C PRO A 531 -44.07 32.82 30.36
N GLN A 532 -43.25 32.70 31.41
CA GLN A 532 -42.94 33.82 32.31
C GLN A 532 -41.46 33.85 32.77
N SER A 533 -40.92 35.07 32.68
CA SER A 533 -39.85 35.72 33.46
C SER A 533 -38.41 35.18 33.45
N THR A 534 -37.60 35.88 32.63
CA THR A 534 -36.33 36.59 32.97
C THR A 534 -35.37 36.03 34.02
N GLY A 535 -34.12 35.84 33.57
CA GLY A 535 -32.95 36.35 34.30
C GLY A 535 -31.70 35.47 34.24
N GLN A 536 -30.65 36.02 33.62
CA GLN A 536 -29.23 35.60 33.68
C GLN A 536 -28.81 34.40 32.83
N GLN A 537 -28.32 34.69 31.63
CA GLN A 537 -27.19 33.96 31.03
C GLN A 537 -26.60 34.81 29.90
N THR A 538 -25.85 35.84 30.26
CA THR A 538 -24.99 36.58 29.34
C THR A 538 -23.57 36.53 29.89
N GLN A 539 -22.89 35.39 29.77
CA GLN A 539 -21.43 35.34 29.90
C GLN A 539 -20.73 34.07 29.35
N VAL A 540 -21.43 33.14 28.70
CA VAL A 540 -20.77 31.94 28.11
C VAL A 540 -20.59 32.06 26.58
N ALA A 541 -21.26 33.00 25.92
CA ALA A 541 -21.26 33.10 24.46
C ALA A 541 -20.04 33.83 23.84
N ALA A 542 -19.16 34.43 24.64
CA ALA A 542 -18.01 35.20 24.12
C ALA A 542 -16.68 34.42 24.11
N ALA A 543 -16.63 33.21 24.69
CA ALA A 543 -15.43 32.36 24.67
C ALA A 543 -15.40 31.38 23.48
N ALA A 544 -16.48 31.28 22.70
CA ALA A 544 -16.63 30.31 21.61
C ALA A 544 -16.23 30.84 20.23
N SER A 545 -15.88 32.13 20.09
CA SER A 545 -15.62 32.77 18.79
C SER A 545 -14.15 33.12 18.53
N SER A 546 -13.22 32.67 19.37
CA SER A 546 -11.78 33.00 19.24
C SER A 546 -10.82 31.83 19.47
N ALA A 547 -11.32 30.60 19.45
CA ALA A 547 -10.45 29.42 19.40
C ALA A 547 -10.40 28.94 17.94
N GLU A 548 -9.52 29.55 17.14
CA GLU A 548 -8.89 28.81 16.06
C GLU A 548 -8.25 27.59 16.72
N GLN A 549 -8.93 26.45 16.61
CA GLN A 549 -8.50 25.19 17.17
C GLN A 549 -7.16 24.85 16.53
N GLN A 550 -6.07 25.09 17.25
CA GLN A 550 -4.81 24.46 16.89
C GLN A 550 -5.08 22.94 16.85
N PRO A 551 -4.73 22.25 15.76
CA PRO A 551 -4.99 20.83 15.66
C PRO A 551 -4.21 20.13 16.77
N PHE A 552 -4.95 19.59 17.75
CA PHE A 552 -4.40 18.64 18.69
C PHE A 552 -3.91 17.45 17.87
N PHE A 553 -2.60 17.25 17.82
CA PHE A 553 -2.01 16.12 17.11
C PHE A 553 -2.24 14.87 17.95
N ASP A 554 -2.93 13.90 17.38
CA ASP A 554 -3.18 12.60 18.02
C ASP A 554 -2.35 11.57 17.25
N ASP A 555 -1.21 11.16 17.82
CA ASP A 555 -0.28 10.20 17.20
C ASP A 555 -0.96 8.86 16.87
N ASN A 556 -2.11 8.56 17.49
CA ASN A 556 -2.92 7.37 17.27
C ASN A 556 -4.23 7.64 16.51
N ALA A 557 -4.40 8.83 15.92
CA ALA A 557 -5.58 9.21 15.15
C ALA A 557 -5.91 8.17 14.07
N TRP A 558 -4.89 7.65 13.40
CA TRP A 558 -5.01 6.66 12.33
C TRP A 558 -5.73 5.37 12.78
N GLN A 559 -5.55 4.93 14.03
CA GLN A 559 -6.23 3.74 14.55
C GLN A 559 -7.73 3.98 14.66
N SER A 560 -8.12 5.14 15.19
CA SER A 560 -9.52 5.54 15.24
C SER A 560 -10.09 5.74 13.83
N ASN A 561 -9.29 6.28 12.91
CA ASN A 561 -9.70 6.52 11.52
C ASN A 561 -9.87 5.20 10.75
N PHE A 562 -9.08 4.16 11.06
CA PHE A 562 -9.28 2.81 10.52
C PHE A 562 -10.67 2.29 10.86
N PHE A 563 -11.05 2.30 12.14
CA PHE A 563 -12.37 1.83 12.56
C PHE A 563 -13.51 2.74 12.06
N TYR A 564 -13.25 4.04 11.90
CA TYR A 564 -14.19 4.94 11.21
C TYR A 564 -14.42 4.45 9.77
N GLY A 565 -13.36 4.21 8.99
CA GLY A 565 -13.47 3.70 7.61
C GLY A 565 -14.14 2.32 7.56
N TYR A 566 -13.86 1.45 8.53
CA TYR A 566 -14.51 0.15 8.68
C TYR A 566 -16.02 0.29 8.95
N ASP A 567 -16.42 1.29 9.75
CA ASP A 567 -17.82 1.58 10.05
C ASP A 567 -18.55 2.34 8.94
N VAL A 568 -17.85 3.06 8.05
CA VAL A 568 -18.44 3.72 6.87
C VAL A 568 -19.11 2.71 5.92
N LEU A 569 -18.63 1.46 5.91
CA LEU A 569 -19.23 0.37 5.13
C LEU A 569 -20.55 -0.15 5.73
N ALA A 570 -20.87 0.19 6.98
CA ALA A 570 -22.07 -0.27 7.67
C ALA A 570 -23.31 0.52 7.23
N LYS A 571 -24.42 -0.19 6.99
CA LYS A 571 -25.65 0.42 6.44
C LYS A 571 -26.40 1.28 7.44
N ASP A 572 -26.22 1.02 8.73
CA ASP A 572 -26.87 1.69 9.86
C ASP A 572 -26.23 3.03 10.21
N LYS A 573 -25.06 3.36 9.63
CA LYS A 573 -24.30 4.58 9.93
C LYS A 573 -24.08 5.48 8.70
N PRO A 574 -25.13 5.87 7.94
CA PRO A 574 -24.98 6.66 6.71
C PRO A 574 -24.39 8.07 6.92
N TYR A 575 -24.48 8.61 8.13
CA TYR A 575 -23.91 9.91 8.48
C TYR A 575 -22.38 9.91 8.42
N LEU A 576 -21.73 8.77 8.71
CA LEU A 576 -20.28 8.63 8.59
C LEU A 576 -19.83 8.77 7.14
N LEU A 577 -20.54 8.12 6.22
CA LEU A 577 -20.26 8.24 4.79
C LEU A 577 -20.39 9.69 4.31
N ARG A 578 -21.45 10.40 4.72
CA ARG A 578 -21.65 11.81 4.35
C ARG A 578 -20.48 12.69 4.82
N ASP A 579 -20.08 12.54 6.09
CA ASP A 579 -18.99 13.33 6.66
C ASP A 579 -17.63 12.99 6.00
N ALA A 580 -17.40 11.70 5.68
CA ALA A 580 -16.23 11.24 4.94
C ALA A 580 -16.18 11.77 3.50
N ILE A 581 -17.33 11.87 2.81
CA ILE A 581 -17.42 12.46 1.47
C ILE A 581 -17.02 13.94 1.51
N GLU A 582 -17.53 14.71 2.47
CA GLU A 582 -17.16 16.13 2.59
C GLU A 582 -15.66 16.30 2.87
N LEU A 583 -15.07 15.42 3.69
CA LEU A 583 -13.63 15.37 3.88
C LEU A 583 -12.89 15.02 2.57
N ALA A 584 -13.38 14.07 1.79
CA ALA A 584 -12.79 13.70 0.50
C ALA A 584 -12.81 14.86 -0.51
N LYS A 585 -13.88 15.67 -0.54
CA LYS A 585 -13.91 16.91 -1.33
C LYS A 585 -12.80 17.86 -0.92
N LYS A 586 -12.64 18.08 0.39
CA LYS A 586 -11.60 18.94 0.94
C LYS A 586 -10.19 18.45 0.57
N ARG A 587 -9.93 17.14 0.70
CA ARG A 587 -8.65 16.54 0.30
C ARG A 587 -8.38 16.73 -1.19
N GLN A 588 -9.39 16.54 -2.04
CA GLN A 588 -9.23 16.73 -3.47
C GLN A 588 -8.93 18.19 -3.85
N HIS A 589 -9.60 19.16 -3.20
CA HIS A 589 -9.26 20.58 -3.34
C HIS A 589 -7.78 20.83 -3.01
N GLU A 590 -7.34 20.33 -1.86
CA GLU A 590 -5.97 20.53 -1.38
C GLU A 590 -4.92 19.96 -2.35
N ILE A 591 -5.16 18.74 -2.87
CA ILE A 591 -4.28 18.08 -3.85
C ILE A 591 -4.13 18.94 -5.12
N ILE A 592 -5.26 19.33 -5.71
CA ILE A 592 -5.25 20.07 -6.98
C ILE A 592 -4.64 21.46 -6.78
N ASP A 593 -5.04 22.19 -5.74
CA ASP A 593 -4.52 23.53 -5.45
C ASP A 593 -3.01 23.51 -5.19
N MET A 594 -2.51 22.51 -4.44
CA MET A 594 -1.07 22.37 -4.22
C MET A 594 -0.34 22.02 -5.51
N GLY A 595 -0.87 21.08 -6.30
CA GLY A 595 -0.26 20.71 -7.57
C GLY A 595 -0.19 21.87 -8.56
N ILE A 596 -1.25 22.70 -8.63
CA ILE A 596 -1.26 23.95 -9.40
C ILE A 596 -0.13 24.87 -8.92
N ARG A 597 0.00 25.09 -7.61
CA ARG A 597 1.08 25.94 -7.04
C ARG A 597 2.47 25.42 -7.41
N LEU A 598 2.70 24.12 -7.33
CA LEU A 598 3.99 23.51 -7.68
C LEU A 598 4.34 23.71 -9.17
N ILE A 599 3.35 23.57 -10.04
CA ILE A 599 3.50 23.78 -11.49
C ILE A 599 3.76 25.26 -11.80
N GLU A 600 3.01 26.18 -11.20
CA GLU A 600 3.13 27.63 -11.43
C GLU A 600 4.44 28.19 -10.90
N LYS A 601 4.92 27.71 -9.75
CA LYS A 601 6.22 28.10 -9.16
C LYS A 601 7.41 27.65 -10.02
N ARG A 602 7.22 26.67 -10.92
CA ARG A 602 8.28 26.05 -11.74
C ARG A 602 9.42 25.45 -10.92
N ASP A 603 9.08 24.84 -9.78
CA ASP A 603 10.04 24.28 -8.81
C ASP A 603 10.40 22.80 -9.10
N ILE A 604 10.09 22.34 -10.31
CA ILE A 604 10.35 20.96 -10.73
C ILE A 604 11.71 20.89 -11.40
N HIS A 605 12.65 20.24 -10.71
CA HIS A 605 14.01 20.04 -11.15
C HIS A 605 14.08 18.79 -12.03
N THR A 606 14.86 18.84 -13.12
CA THR A 606 15.00 17.72 -14.06
C THR A 606 16.44 17.24 -14.10
N MET A 607 16.64 15.96 -13.82
CA MET A 607 17.90 15.23 -14.00
C MET A 607 17.80 14.30 -15.22
N THR A 608 18.79 13.46 -15.51
CA THR A 608 18.80 12.64 -16.75
C THR A 608 17.63 11.64 -16.77
N VAL A 609 17.48 10.77 -15.77
CA VAL A 609 16.42 9.74 -15.66
C VAL A 609 15.22 10.09 -14.79
N MET A 610 15.31 11.15 -13.97
CA MET A 610 14.26 11.54 -13.04
C MET A 610 13.97 13.03 -13.00
N ARG A 611 12.79 13.39 -12.48
CA ARG A 611 12.40 14.75 -12.10
C ARG A 611 12.04 14.75 -10.64
N TRP A 612 12.27 15.86 -9.96
CA TRP A 612 11.93 15.95 -8.55
C TRP A 612 11.47 17.35 -8.14
N CYS A 613 10.70 17.41 -7.06
CA CYS A 613 10.39 18.65 -6.36
C CYS A 613 10.17 18.39 -4.87
N LYS A 614 10.20 19.45 -4.06
CA LYS A 614 10.00 19.37 -2.62
C LYS A 614 9.07 20.47 -2.11
N ILE A 615 8.34 20.17 -1.05
CA ILE A 615 7.48 21.09 -0.31
C ILE A 615 8.18 21.44 1.00
N GLU A 616 8.73 22.65 1.09
CA GLU A 616 9.55 23.11 2.24
C GLU A 616 8.72 23.75 3.36
N ASN A 617 7.56 24.33 3.04
CA ASN A 617 6.75 25.04 4.02
C ASN A 617 5.85 24.07 4.80
N TYR A 618 5.37 24.50 5.97
CA TYR A 618 4.31 23.81 6.71
C TYR A 618 3.17 23.43 5.76
N ASN A 619 2.85 22.15 5.72
CA ASN A 619 1.91 21.60 4.77
C ASN A 619 1.26 20.33 5.34
N ILE A 620 0.11 19.99 4.76
CA ILE A 620 -0.72 18.85 5.15
C ILE A 620 -0.31 17.53 4.48
N PHE A 621 0.60 17.57 3.50
CA PHE A 621 1.04 16.41 2.71
C PHE A 621 2.12 15.62 3.44
N GLN A 622 1.87 15.32 4.73
CA GLN A 622 2.73 14.48 5.55
C GLN A 622 2.35 13.02 5.46
N SER A 623 1.05 12.76 5.24
CA SER A 623 0.53 11.42 4.95
C SER A 623 1.05 10.96 3.58
N PRO A 624 1.67 9.76 3.49
CA PRO A 624 2.15 9.24 2.21
C PRO A 624 1.05 9.02 1.21
N MET A 625 -0.11 8.54 1.63
CA MET A 625 -1.24 8.30 0.73
C MET A 625 -1.64 9.60 0.01
N LEU A 626 -1.73 10.69 0.77
CA LEU A 626 -2.04 12.01 0.24
C LEU A 626 -0.90 12.55 -0.64
N LEU A 627 0.36 12.34 -0.23
CA LEU A 627 1.53 12.74 -1.00
C LEU A 627 1.66 11.98 -2.33
N CYS A 628 1.34 10.67 -2.35
CA CYS A 628 1.30 9.85 -3.56
C CYS A 628 0.25 10.38 -4.54
N LYS A 629 -0.97 10.70 -4.08
CA LYS A 629 -2.00 11.31 -4.94
C LYS A 629 -1.55 12.62 -5.56
N LEU A 630 -0.90 13.49 -4.78
CA LEU A 630 -0.31 14.74 -5.28
C LEU A 630 0.80 14.46 -6.30
N ALA A 631 1.70 13.52 -6.02
CA ALA A 631 2.80 13.16 -6.90
C ALA A 631 2.29 12.64 -8.27
N ILE A 632 1.27 11.78 -8.27
CA ILE A 632 0.64 11.27 -9.50
C ILE A 632 0.06 12.44 -10.31
N PHE A 633 -0.69 13.34 -9.67
CA PHE A 633 -1.26 14.51 -10.34
C PHE A 633 -0.18 15.40 -10.98
N VAL A 634 0.89 15.74 -10.24
CA VAL A 634 1.97 16.60 -10.74
C VAL A 634 2.73 15.93 -11.89
N MET A 635 3.01 14.63 -11.78
CA MET A 635 3.67 13.86 -12.84
C MET A 635 2.84 13.86 -14.14
N ASP A 636 1.54 13.60 -14.06
CA ASP A 636 0.64 13.65 -15.21
C ASP A 636 0.55 15.04 -15.84
N ALA A 637 0.47 16.07 -14.99
CA ALA A 637 0.40 17.45 -15.42
C ALA A 637 1.67 17.88 -16.18
N PHE A 638 2.83 17.36 -15.79
CA PHE A 638 4.09 17.61 -16.47
C PHE A 638 4.21 16.80 -17.77
N ARG A 639 3.77 15.54 -17.78
CA ARG A 639 3.80 14.67 -18.98
C ARG A 639 3.18 15.37 -20.18
N ILE A 640 2.02 15.98 -20.01
CA ILE A 640 1.28 16.64 -21.11
C ILE A 640 1.98 17.90 -21.62
N GLN A 641 2.90 18.48 -20.84
CA GLN A 641 3.64 19.68 -21.23
C GLN A 641 4.92 19.37 -22.04
N THR A 642 5.28 18.09 -22.22
CA THR A 642 6.54 17.72 -22.87
C THR A 642 6.38 16.53 -23.82
N THR A 643 7.09 16.56 -24.94
CA THR A 643 7.23 15.42 -25.87
C THR A 643 8.50 14.61 -25.61
N LYS A 644 9.29 15.00 -24.59
CA LYS A 644 10.52 14.30 -24.21
C LYS A 644 10.19 12.95 -23.59
N ALA A 645 11.18 12.05 -23.59
CA ALA A 645 11.09 10.75 -22.93
C ALA A 645 10.54 10.88 -21.50
N PRO A 646 9.68 9.94 -21.07
CA PRO A 646 9.15 9.91 -19.72
C PRO A 646 10.30 9.73 -18.73
N LYS A 647 10.15 10.29 -17.54
CA LYS A 647 11.15 10.22 -16.47
C LYS A 647 10.46 9.82 -15.18
N HIS A 648 11.21 9.14 -14.33
CA HIS A 648 10.81 8.88 -12.96
C HIS A 648 10.50 10.20 -12.24
N PHE A 649 9.62 10.17 -11.24
CA PHE A 649 9.24 11.37 -10.49
C PHE A 649 9.43 11.16 -9.00
N VAL A 650 10.05 12.12 -8.32
CA VAL A 650 10.28 12.10 -6.87
C VAL A 650 9.66 13.34 -6.24
N LEU A 651 8.75 13.17 -5.29
CA LEU A 651 8.15 14.26 -4.54
C LEU A 651 8.49 14.12 -3.05
N ALA A 652 9.03 15.18 -2.47
CA ALA A 652 9.35 15.24 -1.05
C ALA A 652 8.48 16.27 -0.32
N SER A 653 8.04 15.96 0.89
CA SER A 653 7.30 16.87 1.75
C SER A 653 7.99 17.00 3.10
N PHE A 654 8.33 18.22 3.50
CA PHE A 654 9.05 18.48 4.74
C PHE A 654 8.12 18.43 5.94
N ASN A 655 8.55 17.72 6.99
CA ASN A 655 7.90 17.69 8.30
C ASN A 655 8.77 18.43 9.33
N ASP A 656 8.28 19.58 9.80
CA ASP A 656 8.96 20.38 10.81
C ASP A 656 9.19 19.62 12.13
N LYS A 657 8.30 18.68 12.50
CA LYS A 657 8.35 17.98 13.79
C LYS A 657 9.47 16.94 13.85
N SER A 658 9.61 16.16 12.78
CA SER A 658 10.63 15.11 12.68
C SER A 658 11.92 15.59 12.01
N ASN A 659 11.95 16.84 11.54
CA ASN A 659 13.03 17.40 10.73
C ASN A 659 13.43 16.47 9.56
N SER A 660 12.43 15.83 8.96
CA SER A 660 12.60 14.85 7.91
C SER A 660 11.65 15.11 6.75
N TYR A 661 12.01 14.61 5.58
CA TYR A 661 11.14 14.58 4.41
C TYR A 661 10.45 13.22 4.32
N THR A 662 9.14 13.21 4.14
CA THR A 662 8.45 12.06 3.55
C THR A 662 8.61 12.15 2.03
N VAL A 663 9.16 11.12 1.41
CA VAL A 663 9.52 11.10 -0.01
C VAL A 663 8.77 9.96 -0.70
N VAL A 664 8.20 10.26 -1.87
CA VAL A 664 7.50 9.32 -2.74
C VAL A 664 8.23 9.25 -4.08
N GLY A 665 8.51 8.04 -4.55
CA GLY A 665 9.04 7.76 -5.89
C GLY A 665 8.00 7.14 -6.79
N LEU A 666 7.79 7.69 -7.99
CA LEU A 666 6.86 7.18 -8.99
C LEU A 666 7.59 6.78 -10.29
N PRO A 667 7.32 5.58 -10.84
CA PRO A 667 7.96 5.12 -12.06
C PRO A 667 7.55 6.00 -13.25
N ALA A 668 8.42 6.06 -14.26
CA ALA A 668 8.18 6.85 -15.47
C ALA A 668 6.96 6.31 -16.23
N LYS A 669 5.99 7.17 -16.57
CA LYS A 669 4.77 6.79 -17.32
C LYS A 669 4.75 7.39 -18.71
N ARG A 670 4.37 6.61 -19.73
CA ARG A 670 4.25 7.08 -21.13
C ARG A 670 2.88 7.68 -21.39
N GLU A 671 1.84 7.02 -20.91
CA GLU A 671 0.45 7.38 -21.10
C GLU A 671 -0.28 7.57 -19.75
N TYR A 672 -1.52 8.04 -19.81
CA TYR A 672 -2.38 8.20 -18.64
C TYR A 672 -2.90 6.84 -18.20
N GLY A 673 -2.84 6.51 -16.91
CA GLY A 673 -3.26 5.21 -16.39
C GLY A 673 -2.23 4.10 -16.59
N ASP A 674 -1.07 4.37 -17.20
CA ASP A 674 0.02 3.41 -17.29
C ASP A 674 0.50 3.01 -15.89
N VAL A 675 0.55 1.71 -15.65
CA VAL A 675 1.15 1.13 -14.45
C VAL A 675 2.46 0.46 -14.86
N GLN A 676 3.53 0.81 -14.14
CA GLN A 676 4.88 0.29 -14.38
C GLN A 676 5.42 -0.30 -13.09
N LYS A 677 6.21 -1.36 -13.19
CA LYS A 677 6.88 -1.92 -12.02
C LYS A 677 7.85 -0.87 -11.44
N SER A 678 7.89 -0.77 -10.12
CA SER A 678 8.62 0.27 -9.40
C SER A 678 10.03 -0.18 -9.04
N PRO A 679 11.09 0.55 -9.45
CA PRO A 679 12.46 0.28 -9.00
C PRO A 679 12.78 0.91 -7.63
N PHE A 680 11.85 1.68 -7.06
CA PHE A 680 12.17 2.60 -5.97
C PHE A 680 12.48 1.93 -4.65
N TYR A 681 11.96 0.73 -4.38
CA TYR A 681 12.23 0.06 -3.11
C TYR A 681 13.71 -0.24 -2.91
N ASN A 682 14.31 -0.97 -3.85
CA ASN A 682 15.74 -1.24 -3.78
C ASN A 682 16.57 0.02 -3.99
N ALA A 683 16.17 0.87 -4.94
CA ALA A 683 16.94 2.09 -5.22
C ALA A 683 16.99 3.05 -4.02
N PHE A 684 15.89 3.18 -3.26
CA PHE A 684 15.84 3.98 -2.04
C PHE A 684 16.73 3.39 -0.95
N GLU A 685 16.65 2.08 -0.72
CA GLU A 685 17.40 1.40 0.33
C GLU A 685 18.91 1.37 0.03
N GLU A 686 19.31 1.13 -1.22
CA GLU A 686 20.71 1.20 -1.62
C GLU A 686 21.28 2.62 -1.52
N ALA A 687 20.54 3.63 -1.99
CA ALA A 687 20.96 5.02 -1.84
C ALA A 687 21.07 5.43 -0.36
N ARG A 688 20.16 4.94 0.49
CA ARG A 688 20.21 5.15 1.95
C ARG A 688 21.47 4.54 2.55
N LYS A 689 21.78 3.28 2.20
CA LYS A 689 22.98 2.56 2.69
C LYS A 689 24.27 3.27 2.29
N ARG A 690 24.38 3.74 1.04
CA ARG A 690 25.58 4.45 0.54
C ARG A 690 25.89 5.74 1.30
N VAL A 691 24.85 6.52 1.62
CA VAL A 691 25.00 7.80 2.36
C VAL A 691 25.04 7.57 3.88
N ASN A 692 24.83 6.33 4.34
CA ASN A 692 24.56 6.02 5.74
C ASN A 692 23.48 6.95 6.34
N ALA A 693 22.45 7.22 5.54
CA ALA A 693 21.46 8.23 5.88
C ALA A 693 20.54 7.75 6.99
N THR A 694 20.29 8.62 7.98
CA THR A 694 19.19 8.45 8.93
C THR A 694 17.86 8.54 8.19
N ALA A 695 17.31 7.38 7.86
CA ALA A 695 16.03 7.24 7.18
C ALA A 695 15.26 6.03 7.72
N LYS A 696 13.95 6.08 7.56
CA LYS A 696 13.03 5.00 7.94
C LYS A 696 12.16 4.67 6.72
N ILE A 697 11.99 3.38 6.43
CA ILE A 697 10.90 2.92 5.57
C ILE A 697 9.68 2.82 6.47
N VAL A 698 8.78 3.80 6.35
CA VAL A 698 7.72 4.04 7.34
C VAL A 698 6.41 3.36 6.97
N PHE A 699 6.27 2.84 5.76
CA PHE A 699 5.01 2.29 5.26
C PHE A 699 5.24 0.95 4.57
N PHE A 700 4.17 0.17 4.38
CA PHE A 700 4.21 -1.08 3.61
C PHE A 700 4.60 -0.85 2.14
N GLU A 701 4.29 0.36 1.66
CA GLU A 701 4.59 0.86 0.32
C GLU A 701 6.10 1.05 0.11
N GLY A 702 6.72 0.17 -0.69
CA GLY A 702 8.17 0.21 -0.91
C GLY A 702 8.67 1.42 -1.71
N HIS A 703 7.76 2.23 -2.26
CA HIS A 703 8.09 3.45 -2.99
C HIS A 703 8.01 4.72 -2.12
N VAL A 704 7.97 4.57 -0.79
CA VAL A 704 7.92 5.65 0.19
C VAL A 704 9.05 5.51 1.21
N ILE A 705 9.76 6.60 1.49
CA ILE A 705 10.81 6.66 2.50
C ILE A 705 10.74 7.96 3.30
N GLN A 706 11.07 7.93 4.59
CA GLN A 706 11.32 9.13 5.37
C GLN A 706 12.82 9.33 5.56
N ILE A 707 13.34 10.49 5.17
CA ILE A 707 14.78 10.80 5.26
C ILE A 707 15.02 12.12 5.99
N HIS A 708 16.00 12.14 6.89
CA HIS A 708 16.36 13.35 7.61
C HIS A 708 16.82 14.47 6.66
N LYS A 709 16.46 15.72 6.98
CA LYS A 709 16.69 16.90 6.11
C LYS A 709 18.15 17.04 5.64
N ASN A 710 19.10 16.77 6.52
CA ASN A 710 20.53 16.96 6.24
C ASN A 710 21.09 15.99 5.19
N HIS A 711 20.49 14.80 5.05
CA HIS A 711 20.97 13.78 4.11
C HIS A 711 20.22 13.79 2.77
N PHE A 712 19.14 14.58 2.66
CA PHE A 712 18.22 14.51 1.52
C PHE A 712 18.88 14.73 0.16
N MET A 713 19.72 15.76 0.01
CA MET A 713 20.31 16.10 -1.30
C MET A 713 21.35 15.06 -1.73
N GLU A 714 22.23 14.65 -0.81
CA GLU A 714 23.24 13.62 -1.09
C GLU A 714 22.61 12.26 -1.40
N TRP A 715 21.56 11.89 -0.67
CA TRP A 715 20.77 10.71 -0.96
C TRP A 715 20.08 10.79 -2.33
N LEU A 716 19.55 11.96 -2.71
CA LEU A 716 18.89 12.17 -3.99
C LEU A 716 19.85 11.99 -5.17
N ASP A 717 21.09 12.45 -5.04
CA ASP A 717 22.13 12.25 -6.06
C ASP A 717 22.54 10.77 -6.17
N ASN A 718 22.69 10.06 -5.04
CA ASN A 718 22.94 8.62 -5.06
C ASN A 718 21.76 7.81 -5.65
N LEU A 719 20.53 8.22 -5.35
CA LEU A 719 19.32 7.65 -5.95
C LEU A 719 19.34 7.85 -7.48
N HIS A 720 19.74 9.03 -7.95
CA HIS A 720 19.85 9.31 -9.36
C HIS A 720 20.79 8.34 -10.09
N GLU A 721 21.98 8.14 -9.52
CA GLU A 721 22.98 7.20 -10.04
C GLU A 721 22.45 5.76 -10.04
N ARG A 722 21.74 5.37 -8.97
CA ARG A 722 21.18 4.02 -8.92
C ARG A 722 20.09 3.83 -9.98
N LEU A 723 19.19 4.80 -10.16
CA LEU A 723 18.15 4.73 -11.19
C LEU A 723 18.72 4.72 -12.62
N LEU A 724 19.93 5.25 -12.87
CA LEU A 724 20.59 5.11 -14.17
C LEU A 724 20.86 3.64 -14.53
N SER A 725 21.17 2.80 -13.55
CA SER A 725 21.36 1.35 -13.80
C SER A 725 20.08 0.59 -14.17
N PHE A 726 18.90 1.20 -13.99
CA PHE A 726 17.63 0.65 -14.45
C PHE A 726 17.21 1.18 -15.82
N ALA A 727 17.89 2.22 -16.32
CA ALA A 727 17.53 2.91 -17.55
C ALA A 727 18.25 2.38 -18.80
N PHE A 728 19.13 1.37 -18.64
CA PHE A 728 19.92 0.75 -19.70
C PHE A 728 19.81 -0.76 -19.67
#